data_AF-A0A836WJY9-F1
#
_entry.id   AF-A0A836WJY9-F1
#
_cell.length_a   1.000
_cell.length_b   1.000
_cell.length_c   1.000
_cell.angle_alpha   90.00
_cell.angle_beta   90.00
_cell.angle_gamma   90.00
#
_symmetry.space_group_name_H-M   'P 1'
#
loop_
_entity.id
_entity.type
_entity.pdbx_description
1 polymer ?
#
loop_
_entity_poly.entity_id
_entity_poly.type
_entity_poly.pdbx_seq_one_letter_code
_entity_poly.pdbx_strand_id
1 'polypeptide(L)'
;MEDGMGWEASLVAEGGRLGWVRDPDLTLFRRKLWVVWAERRGRTEVVRAREVPGGRPLELSPRPLPQHTPTLASSEDGVVFAWPRWRQGKWELTARELKDGSLGSTEVLDRVDLIYRPKAASCGGEVWMAWCRGEGGRFQVRVFGPQGSFTVSEGMMAFRPSVSCRDGEVWVAFEAYEDGKYEIFVRRWTGAWGPLERASFGPGWHMFPWIALDREGRPWVAYVRRVDAQKEGVLDQLHTVAVARRGEEEWEDMGDVVNLFYGVLPADDVWAVWGFYGRKRGPFLVPDGEDMWLLWERKDVDTEGTKRAGGVLLGRKWRDGWGPEIVLHEGARRYTPGPAVDGKVAVAAMPGRGDEGFDVWAGWLELSQGSPSPPTDRSWTGWRPTDVRKFVRNPEHRHRVKVGAETYTLFWGDPHRHGSLLGETEGEPDELLHFAKDRALLDFVAVTDNDSFGIDQLEAQYVLLQSFNRAFYEEGRFVPLDGYEWSCHHSGEAPNHRTVLFLGEGLLLRWTEVGNLGSLLKDFEDLPVLLHAHHPTWELARDPREANIEVCSGWTVPMRHPQRVHMVLDSGMEVGFVGGSDNHRRNPGVGGALTGVYARELSKEGIWEALRAHRTVATTGARVIVEFWVGDAFIGGRTEGKSARVRFKVLALEPLAWVGIVRNGEVIWEVGAEGRELEGEFVDSPPPGQSYYYLSVKLRVPVRDFPSNVATALGGEVWTSPIWFVR
;
A
#
# COMPACT_ATOMS: atom_id res chain seq x y z
N MET A 1 -32.69 -34.01 11.73
CA MET A 1 -31.42 -34.11 12.48
C MET A 1 -30.88 -32.70 12.56
N GLU A 2 -31.38 -32.01 13.58
CA GLU A 2 -30.92 -30.71 14.05
C GLU A 2 -29.65 -30.88 14.91
N ASP A 3 -29.01 -29.76 15.19
CA ASP A 3 -27.91 -29.52 16.14
C ASP A 3 -26.49 -29.87 15.68
N GLY A 4 -25.83 -28.89 15.06
CA GLY A 4 -24.39 -28.93 14.76
C GLY A 4 -23.82 -27.85 13.84
N MET A 5 -24.49 -26.70 13.64
CA MET A 5 -23.91 -25.59 12.87
C MET A 5 -24.14 -24.26 13.61
N GLY A 6 -23.61 -24.17 14.82
CA GLY A 6 -23.15 -22.89 15.35
C GLY A 6 -21.88 -22.46 14.61
N TRP A 7 -21.36 -21.27 14.88
CA TRP A 7 -20.04 -20.85 14.40
C TRP A 7 -18.96 -21.77 15.03
N GLU A 8 -18.75 -22.96 14.46
CA GLU A 8 -17.60 -23.79 14.76
C GLU A 8 -16.44 -23.21 13.95
N ALA A 9 -15.63 -22.36 14.60
CA ALA A 9 -14.32 -21.98 14.09
C ALA A 9 -13.48 -23.25 13.92
N SER A 10 -13.61 -23.90 12.76
CA SER A 10 -12.79 -25.05 12.43
C SER A 10 -11.41 -24.53 12.06
N LEU A 11 -10.42 -24.94 12.85
CA LEU A 11 -9.02 -24.70 12.56
C LEU A 11 -8.66 -25.30 11.20
N VAL A 12 -8.40 -24.49 10.18
CA VAL A 12 -8.13 -24.95 8.81
C VAL A 12 -6.64 -25.20 8.58
N ALA A 13 -5.76 -24.44 9.24
CA ALA A 13 -4.30 -24.58 9.18
C ALA A 13 -3.68 -24.85 10.57
N GLU A 14 -2.51 -25.47 10.63
CA GLU A 14 -1.75 -25.74 11.86
C GLU A 14 -0.31 -25.22 11.63
N GLY A 15 0.12 -24.15 12.31
CA GLY A 15 1.43 -23.56 12.02
C GLY A 15 2.16 -22.79 13.14
N GLY A 16 1.49 -22.43 14.23
CA GLY A 16 2.15 -22.03 15.48
C GLY A 16 3.06 -20.79 15.49
N ARG A 17 3.15 -19.99 14.42
CA ARG A 17 3.81 -18.66 14.43
C ARG A 17 3.11 -17.66 13.51
N LEU A 18 3.16 -16.38 13.89
CA LEU A 18 2.59 -15.27 13.12
C LEU A 18 3.14 -15.24 11.68
N GLY A 19 2.27 -14.96 10.69
CA GLY A 19 2.69 -14.63 9.32
C GLY A 19 2.72 -15.78 8.31
N TRP A 20 2.32 -16.99 8.71
CA TRP A 20 2.44 -18.15 7.81
C TRP A 20 1.30 -18.21 6.81
N VAL A 21 0.06 -17.95 7.19
CA VAL A 21 -1.10 -18.16 6.30
C VAL A 21 -1.71 -16.85 5.78
N ARG A 22 -2.04 -16.80 4.48
CA ARG A 22 -2.61 -15.64 3.79
C ARG A 22 -3.67 -15.94 2.74
N ASP A 23 -4.45 -14.88 2.50
CA ASP A 23 -5.41 -14.74 1.41
C ASP A 23 -6.36 -15.93 1.29
N PRO A 24 -7.10 -16.30 2.35
CA PRO A 24 -8.03 -17.41 2.26
C PRO A 24 -9.15 -17.08 1.28
N ASP A 25 -9.51 -18.07 0.47
CA ASP A 25 -10.69 -18.10 -0.38
C ASP A 25 -11.46 -19.39 -0.12
N LEU A 26 -12.78 -19.39 -0.34
CA LEU A 26 -13.60 -20.59 -0.08
C LEU A 26 -14.70 -20.81 -1.13
N THR A 27 -15.12 -22.06 -1.26
CA THR A 27 -16.26 -22.45 -2.08
C THR A 27 -17.01 -23.63 -1.48
N LEU A 28 -18.18 -23.95 -2.05
CA LEU A 28 -18.98 -25.11 -1.68
C LEU A 28 -18.88 -26.18 -2.77
N PHE A 29 -18.55 -27.41 -2.38
CA PHE A 29 -18.60 -28.58 -3.25
C PHE A 29 -19.26 -29.75 -2.51
N ARG A 30 -20.30 -30.35 -3.12
CA ARG A 30 -21.09 -31.45 -2.53
C ARG A 30 -21.49 -31.19 -1.05
N ARG A 31 -21.98 -29.98 -0.77
CA ARG A 31 -22.40 -29.48 0.56
C ARG A 31 -21.30 -29.38 1.61
N LYS A 32 -20.03 -29.46 1.19
CA LYS A 32 -18.87 -29.28 2.07
C LYS A 32 -18.10 -28.03 1.68
N LEU A 33 -17.59 -27.34 2.71
CA LEU A 33 -16.76 -26.15 2.50
C LEU A 33 -15.35 -26.60 2.10
N TRP A 34 -14.82 -25.96 1.06
CA TRP A 34 -13.42 -26.06 0.68
C TRP A 34 -12.78 -24.70 0.88
N VAL A 35 -11.61 -24.69 1.51
CA VAL A 35 -10.84 -23.48 1.79
C VAL A 35 -9.46 -23.64 1.19
N VAL A 36 -8.96 -22.60 0.53
CA VAL A 36 -7.59 -22.53 -0.03
C VAL A 36 -6.85 -21.35 0.59
N TRP A 37 -5.55 -21.50 0.82
CA TRP A 37 -4.70 -20.44 1.35
C TRP A 37 -3.25 -20.57 0.88
N ALA A 38 -2.50 -19.46 0.93
CA ALA A 38 -1.06 -19.46 0.80
C ALA A 38 -0.42 -19.62 2.18
N GLU A 39 0.62 -20.45 2.28
CA GLU A 39 1.37 -20.72 3.50
C GLU A 39 2.87 -20.48 3.29
N ARG A 40 3.49 -19.70 4.16
CA ARG A 40 4.93 -19.44 4.16
C ARG A 40 5.71 -20.72 4.48
N ARG A 41 6.79 -20.98 3.75
CA ARG A 41 7.77 -22.04 4.02
C ARG A 41 9.18 -21.47 3.80
N GLY A 42 9.82 -21.05 4.90
CA GLY A 42 11.13 -20.40 4.84
C GLY A 42 11.03 -19.04 4.11
N ARG A 43 11.75 -18.91 3.00
CA ARG A 43 11.75 -17.74 2.10
C ARG A 43 11.02 -18.03 0.79
N THR A 44 9.91 -18.74 0.88
CA THR A 44 9.00 -19.09 -0.22
C THR A 44 7.62 -19.36 0.36
N GLU A 45 6.63 -19.62 -0.48
CA GLU A 45 5.30 -20.05 -0.07
C GLU A 45 4.93 -21.39 -0.71
N VAL A 46 3.95 -22.07 -0.12
CA VAL A 46 3.19 -23.19 -0.70
C VAL A 46 1.72 -22.84 -0.70
N VAL A 47 0.94 -23.45 -1.58
CA VAL A 47 -0.52 -23.29 -1.60
C VAL A 47 -1.15 -24.57 -1.07
N ARG A 48 -2.10 -24.43 -0.16
CA ARG A 48 -2.81 -25.54 0.47
C ARG A 48 -4.31 -25.37 0.41
N ALA A 49 -5.02 -26.48 0.48
CA ALA A 49 -6.46 -26.50 0.61
C ALA A 49 -6.92 -27.57 1.61
N ARG A 50 -8.15 -27.40 2.11
CA ARG A 50 -8.76 -28.35 3.03
C ARG A 50 -10.28 -28.34 2.91
N GLU A 51 -10.86 -29.53 3.01
CA GLU A 51 -12.29 -29.74 3.23
C GLU A 51 -12.64 -29.51 4.70
N VAL A 52 -13.67 -28.73 4.98
CA VAL A 52 -14.10 -28.35 6.33
C VAL A 52 -15.55 -28.82 6.58
N PRO A 53 -15.85 -29.48 7.72
CA PRO A 53 -14.91 -29.88 8.78
C PRO A 53 -14.18 -31.20 8.48
N GLY A 54 -13.03 -31.41 9.13
CA GLY A 54 -12.42 -32.74 9.29
C GLY A 54 -11.56 -33.29 8.14
N GLY A 55 -11.49 -32.61 6.98
CA GLY A 55 -10.57 -32.99 5.91
C GLY A 55 -9.11 -32.88 6.33
N ARG A 56 -8.21 -33.64 5.69
CA ARG A 56 -6.76 -33.46 5.86
C ARG A 56 -6.26 -32.32 4.96
N PRO A 57 -5.31 -31.48 5.41
CA PRO A 57 -4.69 -30.48 4.54
C PRO A 57 -4.03 -31.13 3.31
N LEU A 58 -4.30 -30.56 2.14
CA LEU A 58 -3.74 -30.93 0.85
C LEU A 58 -2.75 -29.86 0.38
N GLU A 59 -1.52 -30.24 0.06
CA GLU A 59 -0.56 -29.35 -0.58
C GLU A 59 -0.79 -29.33 -2.10
N LEU A 60 -1.25 -28.20 -2.61
CA LEU A 60 -1.61 -28.00 -4.02
C LEU A 60 -0.38 -27.64 -4.86
N SER A 61 0.50 -26.78 -4.33
CA SER A 61 1.71 -26.39 -5.04
C SER A 61 2.71 -27.54 -5.07
N PRO A 62 3.25 -27.93 -6.25
CA PRO A 62 4.18 -29.06 -6.36
C PRO A 62 5.55 -28.78 -5.72
N ARG A 63 5.87 -27.52 -5.45
CA ARG A 63 7.09 -27.09 -4.78
C ARG A 63 6.92 -25.70 -4.15
N PRO A 64 7.74 -25.35 -3.15
CA PRO A 64 7.78 -24.01 -2.61
C PRO A 64 8.36 -23.00 -3.61
N LEU A 65 7.63 -21.91 -3.85
CA LEU A 65 7.99 -20.78 -4.72
C LEU A 65 7.31 -19.50 -4.19
N PRO A 66 7.70 -18.30 -4.63
CA PRO A 66 6.92 -17.11 -4.33
C PRO A 66 5.51 -17.24 -4.93
N GLN A 67 4.48 -17.37 -4.08
CA GLN A 67 3.08 -17.66 -4.46
C GLN A 67 2.11 -16.81 -3.63
N HIS A 68 1.10 -16.20 -4.23
CA HIS A 68 0.13 -15.35 -3.52
C HIS A 68 -1.31 -15.60 -3.93
N THR A 69 -2.28 -15.06 -3.18
CA THR A 69 -3.69 -14.90 -3.58
C THR A 69 -4.30 -16.09 -4.36
N PRO A 70 -4.39 -17.28 -3.76
CA PRO A 70 -5.08 -18.41 -4.39
C PRO A 70 -6.59 -18.16 -4.47
N THR A 71 -7.24 -18.83 -5.41
CA THR A 71 -8.70 -18.86 -5.58
C THR A 71 -9.15 -20.26 -5.95
N LEU A 72 -10.45 -20.54 -5.83
CA LEU A 72 -11.03 -21.83 -6.12
C LEU A 72 -12.49 -21.72 -6.54
N ALA A 73 -12.95 -22.72 -7.29
CA ALA A 73 -14.36 -22.91 -7.60
C ALA A 73 -14.68 -24.40 -7.71
N SER A 74 -15.92 -24.78 -7.44
CA SER A 74 -16.39 -26.14 -7.66
C SER A 74 -16.54 -26.44 -9.16
N SER A 75 -16.12 -27.62 -9.59
CA SER A 75 -16.42 -28.16 -10.92
C SER A 75 -17.55 -29.20 -10.83
N GLU A 76 -17.94 -29.78 -11.96
CA GLU A 76 -18.95 -30.86 -12.02
C GLU A 76 -18.59 -32.03 -11.07
N ASP A 77 -17.33 -32.46 -11.10
CA ASP A 77 -16.85 -33.64 -10.38
C ASP A 77 -15.83 -33.34 -9.27
N GLY A 78 -15.54 -32.07 -9.00
CA GLY A 78 -14.40 -31.72 -8.16
C GLY A 78 -14.31 -30.27 -7.72
N VAL A 79 -13.08 -29.87 -7.40
CA VAL A 79 -12.71 -28.50 -7.04
C VAL A 79 -11.49 -28.10 -7.85
N VAL A 80 -11.59 -26.99 -8.57
CA VAL A 80 -10.47 -26.38 -9.29
C VAL A 80 -9.86 -25.30 -8.42
N PHE A 81 -8.55 -25.37 -8.25
CA PHE A 81 -7.74 -24.40 -7.53
C PHE A 81 -6.85 -23.67 -8.52
N ALA A 82 -6.70 -22.36 -8.36
CA ALA A 82 -5.78 -21.57 -9.14
C ALA A 82 -5.01 -20.57 -8.28
N TRP A 83 -3.75 -20.32 -8.63
CA TRP A 83 -2.91 -19.35 -7.93
C TRP A 83 -1.75 -18.87 -8.82
N PRO A 84 -1.30 -17.61 -8.68
CA PRO A 84 -0.09 -17.11 -9.29
C PRO A 84 1.15 -17.62 -8.56
N ARG A 85 2.21 -17.92 -9.32
CA ARG A 85 3.54 -18.25 -8.80
C ARG A 85 4.64 -17.55 -9.60
N TRP A 86 5.66 -17.06 -8.91
CA TRP A 86 6.85 -16.51 -9.55
C TRP A 86 7.83 -17.62 -9.90
N ARG A 87 8.24 -17.66 -11.16
CA ARG A 87 9.21 -18.64 -11.65
C ARG A 87 10.02 -18.08 -12.81
N GLN A 88 11.35 -18.05 -12.65
CA GLN A 88 12.27 -17.67 -13.72
C GLN A 88 11.92 -16.31 -14.36
N GLY A 89 11.75 -15.29 -13.53
CA GLY A 89 11.55 -13.91 -13.98
C GLY A 89 10.14 -13.56 -14.48
N LYS A 90 9.17 -14.47 -14.36
CA LYS A 90 7.77 -14.25 -14.78
C LYS A 90 6.81 -14.85 -13.74
N TRP A 91 5.60 -14.30 -13.69
CA TRP A 91 4.46 -14.91 -13.00
C TRP A 91 3.79 -15.94 -13.90
N GLU A 92 3.44 -17.09 -13.34
CA GLU A 92 2.61 -18.13 -13.96
C GLU A 92 1.29 -18.23 -13.19
N LEU A 93 0.14 -18.11 -13.88
CA LEU A 93 -1.15 -18.46 -13.27
C LEU A 93 -1.30 -19.96 -13.44
N THR A 94 -1.31 -20.68 -12.32
CA THR A 94 -1.36 -22.13 -12.32
C THR A 94 -2.67 -22.64 -11.79
N ALA A 95 -3.12 -23.77 -12.33
CA ALA A 95 -4.33 -24.44 -11.89
C ALA A 95 -4.11 -25.94 -11.68
N ARG A 96 -4.91 -26.51 -10.76
CA ARG A 96 -5.03 -27.95 -10.52
C ARG A 96 -6.48 -28.28 -10.17
N GLU A 97 -6.95 -29.43 -10.60
CA GLU A 97 -8.25 -29.95 -10.21
C GLU A 97 -8.11 -31.14 -9.27
N LEU A 98 -8.90 -31.13 -8.20
CA LEU A 98 -9.14 -32.31 -7.36
C LEU A 98 -10.41 -33.00 -7.87
N LYS A 99 -10.25 -34.19 -8.46
CA LYS A 99 -11.34 -35.01 -8.98
C LYS A 99 -11.30 -36.39 -8.34
N ASP A 100 -12.44 -36.85 -7.81
CA ASP A 100 -12.57 -38.16 -7.15
C ASP A 100 -11.48 -38.44 -6.08
N GLY A 101 -11.12 -37.41 -5.31
CA GLY A 101 -10.11 -37.49 -4.25
C GLY A 101 -8.66 -37.51 -4.75
N SER A 102 -8.43 -37.41 -6.05
CA SER A 102 -7.10 -37.38 -6.66
C SER A 102 -6.80 -36.01 -7.27
N LEU A 103 -5.65 -35.44 -6.91
CA LEU A 103 -5.22 -34.14 -7.41
C LEU A 103 -4.50 -34.29 -8.75
N GLY A 104 -5.06 -33.70 -9.81
CA GLY A 104 -4.53 -33.75 -11.17
C GLY A 104 -3.18 -33.05 -11.36
N SER A 105 -2.68 -33.05 -12.59
CA SER A 105 -1.44 -32.35 -12.97
C SER A 105 -1.56 -30.83 -12.82
N THR A 106 -0.43 -30.16 -12.66
CA THR A 106 -0.39 -28.69 -12.68
C THR A 106 -0.41 -28.18 -14.11
N GLU A 107 -1.38 -27.31 -14.40
CA GLU A 107 -1.50 -26.59 -15.65
C GLU A 107 -1.08 -25.13 -15.47
N VAL A 108 -0.53 -24.52 -16.53
CA VAL A 108 -0.18 -23.10 -16.56
C VAL A 108 -1.14 -22.42 -17.53
N LEU A 109 -2.03 -21.59 -17.01
CA LEU A 109 -3.06 -20.89 -17.77
C LEU A 109 -2.54 -19.60 -18.43
N ASP A 110 -1.57 -18.95 -17.80
CA ASP A 110 -0.90 -17.75 -18.33
C ASP A 110 0.52 -17.64 -17.79
N ARG A 111 1.40 -16.94 -18.52
CA ARG A 111 2.78 -16.65 -18.10
C ARG A 111 3.23 -15.28 -18.58
N VAL A 112 3.45 -14.35 -17.66
CA VAL A 112 3.60 -12.91 -17.95
C VAL A 112 4.41 -12.15 -16.90
N ASP A 113 4.67 -10.86 -17.13
CA ASP A 113 5.37 -9.96 -16.19
C ASP A 113 4.65 -9.81 -14.85
N LEU A 114 3.32 -9.87 -14.83
CA LEU A 114 2.52 -9.68 -13.62
C LEU A 114 1.17 -10.39 -13.72
N ILE A 115 0.80 -11.12 -12.66
CA ILE A 115 -0.53 -11.70 -12.48
C ILE A 115 -1.05 -11.27 -11.11
N TYR A 116 -2.23 -10.67 -11.07
CA TYR A 116 -2.75 -10.07 -9.86
C TYR A 116 -4.25 -10.34 -9.69
N ARG A 117 -4.65 -10.66 -8.44
CA ARG A 117 -6.03 -10.88 -7.99
C ARG A 117 -6.84 -11.82 -8.91
N PRO A 118 -6.42 -13.09 -9.07
CA PRO A 118 -7.29 -14.05 -9.75
C PRO A 118 -8.54 -14.31 -8.91
N LYS A 119 -9.68 -14.48 -9.59
CA LYS A 119 -10.94 -14.88 -8.99
C LYS A 119 -11.65 -15.92 -9.83
N ALA A 120 -12.13 -16.96 -9.18
CA ALA A 120 -12.86 -18.05 -9.81
C ALA A 120 -14.34 -18.04 -9.43
N ALA A 121 -15.19 -18.46 -10.36
CA ALA A 121 -16.61 -18.74 -10.15
C ALA A 121 -17.00 -19.99 -10.94
N SER A 122 -18.16 -20.57 -10.61
CA SER A 122 -18.67 -21.75 -11.29
C SER A 122 -20.18 -21.66 -11.55
N CYS A 123 -20.59 -22.08 -12.75
CA CYS A 123 -21.98 -22.24 -13.12
C CYS A 123 -22.17 -23.59 -13.83
N GLY A 124 -23.09 -24.42 -13.32
CA GLY A 124 -23.37 -25.73 -13.93
C GLY A 124 -22.15 -26.68 -13.95
N GLY A 125 -21.18 -26.49 -13.05
CA GLY A 125 -19.94 -27.28 -13.02
C GLY A 125 -18.82 -26.75 -13.93
N GLU A 126 -19.08 -25.74 -14.75
CA GLU A 126 -18.06 -25.04 -15.55
C GLU A 126 -17.35 -23.98 -14.72
N VAL A 127 -16.03 -24.06 -14.66
CA VAL A 127 -15.20 -23.09 -13.91
C VAL A 127 -14.74 -21.96 -14.82
N TRP A 128 -14.98 -20.74 -14.35
CA TRP A 128 -14.51 -19.50 -14.96
C TRP A 128 -13.49 -18.83 -14.05
N MET A 129 -12.42 -18.30 -14.62
CA MET A 129 -11.38 -17.59 -13.87
C MET A 129 -11.08 -16.25 -14.52
N ALA A 130 -11.12 -15.17 -13.75
CA ALA A 130 -10.70 -13.85 -14.19
C ALA A 130 -9.44 -13.40 -13.43
N TRP A 131 -8.49 -12.75 -14.10
CA TRP A 131 -7.29 -12.20 -13.45
C TRP A 131 -6.81 -10.91 -14.14
N CYS A 132 -6.08 -10.08 -13.41
CA CYS A 132 -5.31 -8.99 -13.98
C CYS A 132 -3.98 -9.54 -14.52
N ARG A 133 -3.69 -9.23 -15.78
CA ARG A 133 -2.47 -9.56 -16.53
C ARG A 133 -1.72 -8.27 -16.84
N GLY A 134 -0.50 -8.14 -16.33
CA GLY A 134 0.45 -7.09 -16.72
C GLY A 134 1.53 -7.65 -17.66
N GLU A 135 1.76 -7.00 -18.80
CA GLU A 135 2.87 -7.32 -19.71
C GLU A 135 3.30 -6.07 -20.49
N GLY A 136 4.60 -5.72 -20.41
CA GLY A 136 5.15 -4.57 -21.12
C GLY A 136 4.41 -3.25 -20.81
N GLY A 137 4.12 -3.01 -19.53
CA GLY A 137 3.43 -1.80 -19.04
C GLY A 137 1.92 -1.74 -19.31
N ARG A 138 1.34 -2.73 -19.99
CA ARG A 138 -0.11 -2.83 -20.22
C ARG A 138 -0.75 -3.74 -19.18
N PHE A 139 -1.87 -3.31 -18.61
CA PHE A 139 -2.66 -4.08 -17.64
C PHE A 139 -4.03 -4.39 -18.21
N GLN A 140 -4.37 -5.67 -18.30
CA GLN A 140 -5.63 -6.14 -18.87
C GLN A 140 -6.27 -7.17 -17.96
N VAL A 141 -7.60 -7.21 -17.94
CA VAL A 141 -8.34 -8.31 -17.36
C VAL A 141 -8.53 -9.39 -18.41
N ARG A 142 -8.11 -10.60 -18.06
CA ARG A 142 -8.34 -11.82 -18.83
C ARG A 142 -9.29 -12.74 -18.11
N VAL A 143 -9.97 -13.55 -18.90
CA VAL A 143 -10.90 -14.57 -18.44
C VAL A 143 -10.57 -15.89 -19.13
N PHE A 144 -10.53 -16.98 -18.37
CA PHE A 144 -10.48 -18.35 -18.85
C PHE A 144 -11.81 -19.03 -18.59
N GLY A 145 -12.30 -19.78 -19.58
CA GLY A 145 -13.51 -20.60 -19.48
C GLY A 145 -13.49 -21.73 -20.52
N PRO A 146 -14.63 -22.39 -20.78
CA PRO A 146 -14.71 -23.59 -21.62
C PRO A 146 -14.19 -23.41 -23.06
N GLN A 147 -14.29 -22.19 -23.61
CA GLN A 147 -13.83 -21.88 -24.97
C GLN A 147 -12.40 -21.33 -25.02
N GLY A 148 -11.68 -21.32 -23.90
CA GLY A 148 -10.31 -20.81 -23.79
C GLY A 148 -10.22 -19.45 -23.09
N SER A 149 -9.15 -18.71 -23.39
CA SER A 149 -8.82 -17.45 -22.72
C SER A 149 -9.11 -16.22 -23.58
N PHE A 150 -9.80 -15.25 -23.00
CA PHE A 150 -10.20 -14.00 -23.65
C PHE A 150 -9.67 -12.79 -22.85
N THR A 151 -9.49 -11.67 -23.54
CA THR A 151 -9.36 -10.36 -22.88
C THR A 151 -10.76 -9.75 -22.78
N VAL A 152 -11.08 -9.07 -21.67
CA VAL A 152 -12.39 -8.42 -21.49
C VAL A 152 -12.29 -6.91 -21.29
N SER A 153 -11.07 -6.37 -21.27
CA SER A 153 -10.76 -4.96 -21.04
C SER A 153 -9.88 -4.39 -22.15
N GLU A 154 -10.17 -4.70 -23.43
CA GLU A 154 -9.33 -4.23 -24.53
C GLU A 154 -9.21 -2.70 -24.56
N GLY A 155 -7.99 -2.22 -24.78
CA GLY A 155 -7.70 -0.78 -24.86
C GLY A 155 -7.60 -0.05 -23.52
N MET A 156 -7.79 -0.74 -22.39
CA MET A 156 -7.85 -0.13 -21.06
C MET A 156 -6.68 -0.58 -20.18
N MET A 157 -6.42 0.17 -19.10
CA MET A 157 -5.52 -0.23 -18.02
C MET A 157 -6.34 -0.78 -16.83
N ALA A 158 -6.59 -2.09 -16.81
CA ALA A 158 -7.61 -2.72 -15.96
C ALA A 158 -7.07 -3.68 -14.88
N PHE A 159 -7.75 -3.72 -13.73
CA PHE A 159 -7.33 -4.38 -12.49
C PHE A 159 -8.49 -5.07 -11.75
N ARG A 160 -8.13 -5.88 -10.74
CA ARG A 160 -9.01 -6.43 -9.70
C ARG A 160 -10.37 -6.94 -10.23
N PRO A 161 -10.38 -7.97 -11.09
CA PRO A 161 -11.63 -8.50 -11.59
C PRO A 161 -12.39 -9.27 -10.50
N SER A 162 -13.71 -9.25 -10.64
CA SER A 162 -14.66 -10.11 -9.95
C SER A 162 -15.52 -10.80 -11.01
N VAL A 163 -15.89 -12.05 -10.77
CA VAL A 163 -16.64 -12.88 -11.73
C VAL A 163 -17.80 -13.56 -11.01
N SER A 164 -18.97 -13.56 -11.64
CA SER A 164 -20.15 -14.29 -11.19
C SER A 164 -20.86 -14.88 -12.40
N CYS A 165 -21.49 -16.02 -12.22
CA CYS A 165 -22.13 -16.73 -13.32
C CYS A 165 -23.33 -17.54 -12.86
N ARG A 166 -24.26 -17.75 -13.79
CA ARG A 166 -25.49 -18.52 -13.58
C ARG A 166 -26.07 -18.94 -14.91
N ASP A 167 -26.58 -20.18 -14.98
CA ASP A 167 -27.33 -20.69 -16.15
C ASP A 167 -26.60 -20.49 -17.50
N GLY A 168 -25.26 -20.64 -17.50
CA GLY A 168 -24.39 -20.47 -18.68
C GLY A 168 -24.03 -19.02 -19.02
N GLU A 169 -24.59 -18.05 -18.30
CA GLU A 169 -24.28 -16.63 -18.41
C GLU A 169 -23.18 -16.24 -17.42
N VAL A 170 -22.18 -15.49 -17.89
CA VAL A 170 -21.05 -15.03 -17.07
C VAL A 170 -20.94 -13.53 -17.11
N TRP A 171 -20.75 -12.93 -15.95
CA TRP A 171 -20.51 -11.51 -15.78
C TRP A 171 -19.15 -11.29 -15.12
N VAL A 172 -18.38 -10.37 -15.70
CA VAL A 172 -17.07 -9.99 -15.19
C VAL A 172 -17.06 -8.49 -14.96
N ALA A 173 -16.92 -8.10 -13.71
CA ALA A 173 -16.71 -6.71 -13.31
C ALA A 173 -15.22 -6.49 -13.04
N PHE A 174 -14.71 -5.32 -13.40
CA PHE A 174 -13.33 -4.92 -13.14
C PHE A 174 -13.23 -3.41 -13.07
N GLU A 175 -12.17 -2.91 -12.45
CA GLU A 175 -11.88 -1.48 -12.48
C GLU A 175 -10.84 -1.18 -13.54
N ALA A 176 -10.89 0.01 -14.13
CA ALA A 176 -9.89 0.48 -15.07
C ALA A 176 -9.52 1.94 -14.81
N TYR A 177 -8.24 2.26 -14.99
CA TYR A 177 -7.70 3.60 -14.84
C TYR A 177 -7.78 4.36 -16.17
N GLU A 178 -8.75 5.26 -16.27
CA GLU A 178 -9.03 6.07 -17.46
C GLU A 178 -9.11 7.55 -17.07
N ASP A 179 -8.47 8.43 -17.86
CA ASP A 179 -8.50 9.88 -17.66
C ASP A 179 -8.17 10.36 -16.23
N GLY A 180 -7.23 9.67 -15.56
CA GLY A 180 -6.76 10.06 -14.24
C GLY A 180 -7.59 9.54 -13.06
N LYS A 181 -8.53 8.62 -13.29
CA LYS A 181 -9.39 8.02 -12.26
C LYS A 181 -9.72 6.56 -12.54
N TYR A 182 -10.12 5.84 -11.50
CA TYR A 182 -10.66 4.49 -11.63
C TYR A 182 -12.16 4.51 -11.83
N GLU A 183 -12.65 3.72 -12.78
CA GLU A 183 -14.06 3.48 -13.04
C GLU A 183 -14.33 1.98 -13.09
N ILE A 184 -15.57 1.57 -12.79
CA ILE A 184 -15.99 0.16 -12.81
C ILE A 184 -16.64 -0.16 -14.14
N PHE A 185 -16.14 -1.20 -14.79
CA PHE A 185 -16.65 -1.72 -16.04
C PHE A 185 -17.08 -3.17 -15.90
N VAL A 186 -18.01 -3.57 -16.75
CA VAL A 186 -18.61 -4.90 -16.73
C VAL A 186 -18.75 -5.41 -18.16
N ARG A 187 -18.55 -6.73 -18.33
CA ARG A 187 -18.92 -7.45 -19.56
C ARG A 187 -19.71 -8.71 -19.25
N ARG A 188 -20.62 -9.02 -20.17
CA ARG A 188 -21.48 -10.21 -20.18
C ARG A 188 -21.00 -11.22 -21.21
N TRP A 189 -21.11 -12.50 -20.90
CA TRP A 189 -20.94 -13.62 -21.81
C TRP A 189 -22.21 -14.45 -21.87
N THR A 190 -22.69 -14.71 -23.08
CA THR A 190 -23.83 -15.63 -23.37
C THR A 190 -23.48 -16.57 -24.53
N GLY A 191 -22.22 -17.00 -24.63
CA GLY A 191 -21.65 -17.69 -25.80
C GLY A 191 -20.76 -16.80 -26.68
N ALA A 192 -20.81 -15.49 -26.47
CA ALA A 192 -19.88 -14.49 -26.97
C ALA A 192 -19.83 -13.32 -25.97
N TRP A 193 -18.73 -12.56 -25.95
CA TRP A 193 -18.62 -11.36 -25.12
C TRP A 193 -19.47 -10.23 -25.70
N GLY A 194 -20.35 -9.69 -24.86
CA GLY A 194 -21.16 -8.51 -25.16
C GLY A 194 -20.36 -7.20 -25.10
N PRO A 195 -21.04 -6.05 -25.25
CA PRO A 195 -20.41 -4.74 -25.17
C PRO A 195 -19.79 -4.49 -23.79
N LEU A 196 -18.81 -3.59 -23.75
CA LEU A 196 -18.25 -3.06 -22.52
C LEU A 196 -19.22 -2.03 -21.93
N GLU A 197 -19.51 -2.15 -20.64
CA GLU A 197 -20.44 -1.27 -19.95
C GLU A 197 -19.83 -0.65 -18.70
N ARG A 198 -20.19 0.60 -18.37
CA ARG A 198 -19.78 1.24 -17.11
C ARG A 198 -20.86 1.05 -16.06
N ALA A 199 -20.47 0.59 -14.87
CA ALA A 199 -21.36 0.33 -13.73
C ALA A 199 -21.11 1.25 -12.52
N SER A 200 -20.20 2.22 -12.64
CA SER A 200 -19.89 3.20 -11.60
C SER A 200 -20.53 4.57 -11.83
N PHE A 201 -20.84 5.26 -10.73
CA PHE A 201 -21.53 6.55 -10.69
C PHE A 201 -20.95 7.50 -9.65
N GLY A 202 -21.01 8.79 -9.96
CA GLY A 202 -20.56 9.86 -9.07
C GLY A 202 -19.08 10.22 -9.22
N PRO A 203 -18.56 11.07 -8.31
CA PRO A 203 -17.20 11.58 -8.39
C PRO A 203 -16.18 10.68 -7.70
N GLY A 204 -14.91 10.88 -8.03
CA GLY A 204 -13.79 10.22 -7.36
C GLY A 204 -13.26 9.00 -8.12
N TRP A 205 -12.58 8.13 -7.40
CA TRP A 205 -12.10 6.83 -7.89
C TRP A 205 -13.05 5.74 -7.42
N HIS A 206 -13.37 4.79 -8.31
CA HIS A 206 -14.23 3.65 -8.03
C HIS A 206 -13.39 2.36 -8.12
N MET A 207 -13.30 1.62 -7.02
CA MET A 207 -12.34 0.52 -6.86
C MET A 207 -12.97 -0.69 -6.17
N PHE A 208 -12.30 -1.83 -6.23
CA PHE A 208 -12.72 -3.08 -5.58
C PHE A 208 -14.13 -3.54 -5.97
N PRO A 209 -14.41 -3.72 -7.28
CA PRO A 209 -15.71 -4.19 -7.72
C PRO A 209 -15.96 -5.61 -7.22
N TRP A 210 -17.19 -5.86 -6.77
CA TRP A 210 -17.69 -7.18 -6.43
C TRP A 210 -19.02 -7.42 -7.13
N ILE A 211 -19.06 -8.39 -8.05
CA ILE A 211 -20.27 -8.71 -8.82
C ILE A 211 -20.98 -9.93 -8.25
N ALA A 212 -22.31 -9.86 -8.19
CA ALA A 212 -23.18 -10.97 -7.83
C ALA A 212 -24.46 -10.95 -8.68
N LEU A 213 -25.07 -12.12 -8.85
CA LEU A 213 -26.35 -12.27 -9.56
C LEU A 213 -27.46 -12.55 -8.53
N ASP A 214 -28.59 -11.88 -8.66
CA ASP A 214 -29.77 -12.16 -7.84
C ASP A 214 -30.53 -13.42 -8.30
N ARG A 215 -31.69 -13.69 -7.68
CA ARG A 215 -32.50 -14.86 -7.98
C ARG A 215 -33.05 -14.87 -9.41
N GLU A 216 -33.21 -13.71 -10.04
CA GLU A 216 -33.64 -13.58 -11.43
C GLU A 216 -32.45 -13.61 -12.40
N GLY A 217 -31.21 -13.66 -11.90
CA GLY A 217 -30.00 -13.62 -12.70
C GLY A 217 -29.57 -12.20 -13.08
N ARG A 218 -30.16 -11.16 -12.48
CA ARG A 218 -29.77 -9.77 -12.75
C ARG A 218 -28.46 -9.46 -12.01
N PRO A 219 -27.49 -8.79 -12.66
CA PRO A 219 -26.22 -8.48 -12.03
C PRO A 219 -26.27 -7.21 -11.17
N TRP A 220 -25.58 -7.30 -10.04
CA TRP A 220 -25.33 -6.25 -9.07
C TRP A 220 -23.84 -6.07 -8.89
N VAL A 221 -23.37 -4.84 -8.73
CA VAL A 221 -21.97 -4.53 -8.44
C VAL A 221 -21.88 -3.61 -7.24
N ALA A 222 -21.18 -4.05 -6.20
CA ALA A 222 -20.72 -3.18 -5.13
C ALA A 222 -19.29 -2.72 -5.42
N TYR A 223 -18.98 -1.47 -5.11
CA TYR A 223 -17.64 -0.92 -5.27
C TYR A 223 -17.37 0.16 -4.23
N VAL A 224 -16.09 0.41 -3.96
CA VAL A 224 -15.66 1.49 -3.08
C VAL A 224 -15.51 2.76 -3.89
N ARG A 225 -16.22 3.81 -3.47
CA ARG A 225 -16.01 5.16 -3.97
C ARG A 225 -15.07 5.92 -3.05
N ARG A 226 -14.02 6.50 -3.63
CA ARG A 226 -12.96 7.24 -2.96
C ARG A 226 -12.93 8.68 -3.48
N VAL A 227 -13.17 9.64 -2.60
CA VAL A 227 -13.13 11.08 -2.93
C VAL A 227 -12.06 11.76 -2.09
N ASP A 228 -11.11 12.42 -2.75
CA ASP A 228 -10.09 13.23 -2.07
C ASP A 228 -10.75 14.25 -1.15
N ALA A 229 -10.21 14.42 0.05
CA ALA A 229 -10.74 15.34 1.05
C ALA A 229 -9.63 16.00 1.87
N GLN A 230 -9.99 17.13 2.49
CA GLN A 230 -9.12 17.87 3.39
C GLN A 230 -9.79 18.18 4.72
N LYS A 231 -8.95 18.33 5.74
CA LYS A 231 -9.29 18.92 7.03
C LYS A 231 -8.05 19.55 7.64
N GLU A 232 -8.10 20.86 7.90
CA GLU A 232 -7.03 21.58 8.62
C GLU A 232 -5.62 21.38 8.04
N GLY A 233 -5.50 21.31 6.71
CA GLY A 233 -4.22 21.10 6.00
C GLY A 233 -3.80 19.63 5.83
N VAL A 234 -4.50 18.68 6.46
CA VAL A 234 -4.36 17.25 6.20
C VAL A 234 -5.14 16.90 4.94
N LEU A 235 -4.54 16.11 4.04
CA LEU A 235 -5.19 15.54 2.86
C LEU A 235 -5.34 14.03 3.06
N ASP A 236 -6.54 13.49 2.84
CA ASP A 236 -6.86 12.05 2.88
C ASP A 236 -8.04 11.81 1.92
N GLN A 237 -8.78 10.70 2.04
CA GLN A 237 -9.94 10.43 1.20
C GLN A 237 -11.13 9.85 1.96
N LEU A 238 -12.32 10.32 1.59
CA LEU A 238 -13.61 9.79 2.02
C LEU A 238 -13.88 8.50 1.25
N HIS A 239 -14.27 7.44 1.98
CA HIS A 239 -14.59 6.15 1.42
C HIS A 239 -16.04 5.76 1.73
N THR A 240 -16.77 5.36 0.69
CA THR A 240 -18.11 4.77 0.81
C THR A 240 -18.20 3.50 -0.02
N VAL A 241 -19.13 2.60 0.32
CA VAL A 241 -19.53 1.51 -0.57
C VAL A 241 -20.76 1.98 -1.33
N ALA A 242 -20.64 2.07 -2.64
CA ALA A 242 -21.74 2.31 -3.56
C ALA A 242 -22.18 0.99 -4.21
N VAL A 243 -23.45 0.92 -4.61
CA VAL A 243 -24.00 -0.24 -5.31
C VAL A 243 -24.66 0.21 -6.60
N ALA A 244 -24.48 -0.56 -7.66
CA ALA A 244 -25.22 -0.43 -8.90
C ALA A 244 -25.90 -1.76 -9.24
N ARG A 245 -27.06 -1.69 -9.89
CA ARG A 245 -27.82 -2.85 -10.35
C ARG A 245 -28.17 -2.67 -11.81
N ARG A 246 -28.09 -3.72 -12.59
CA ARG A 246 -28.48 -3.67 -14.00
C ARG A 246 -29.99 -3.88 -14.17
N GLY A 247 -30.64 -2.91 -14.83
CA GLY A 247 -31.98 -3.06 -15.39
C GLY A 247 -31.96 -3.86 -16.70
N GLU A 248 -33.01 -3.73 -17.53
CA GLU A 248 -33.08 -4.45 -18.81
C GLU A 248 -32.03 -3.96 -19.82
N GLU A 249 -31.76 -2.65 -19.84
CA GLU A 249 -30.86 -2.03 -20.83
C GLU A 249 -29.64 -1.34 -20.20
N GLU A 250 -29.81 -0.71 -19.03
CA GLU A 250 -28.79 0.14 -18.40
C GLU A 250 -28.51 -0.20 -16.93
N TRP A 251 -27.41 0.34 -16.41
CA TRP A 251 -27.06 0.26 -14.99
C TRP A 251 -27.75 1.40 -14.23
N GLU A 252 -28.34 1.06 -13.09
CA GLU A 252 -28.99 1.97 -12.16
C GLU A 252 -28.10 2.20 -10.94
N ASP A 253 -27.93 3.46 -10.54
CA ASP A 253 -27.25 3.83 -9.30
C ASP A 253 -28.16 3.56 -8.10
N MET A 254 -27.71 2.69 -7.18
CA MET A 254 -28.41 2.39 -5.93
C MET A 254 -27.87 3.24 -4.76
N GLY A 255 -26.94 4.16 -5.02
CA GLY A 255 -26.40 5.13 -4.08
C GLY A 255 -25.29 4.58 -3.18
N ASP A 256 -24.80 5.46 -2.30
CA ASP A 256 -23.90 5.08 -1.20
C ASP A 256 -24.69 4.34 -0.11
N VAL A 257 -24.35 3.07 0.11
CA VAL A 257 -25.03 2.21 1.07
C VAL A 257 -24.31 2.20 2.42
N VAL A 258 -22.97 2.34 2.41
CA VAL A 258 -22.13 2.25 3.61
C VAL A 258 -21.10 3.38 3.62
N ASN A 259 -20.92 3.99 4.78
CA ASN A 259 -19.81 4.89 5.07
C ASN A 259 -18.65 4.09 5.71
N LEU A 260 -17.44 4.20 5.15
CA LEU A 260 -16.27 3.44 5.61
C LEU A 260 -15.30 4.27 6.46
N PHE A 261 -15.71 5.41 7.03
CA PHE A 261 -14.79 6.33 7.70
C PHE A 261 -14.18 5.75 8.97
N TYR A 262 -14.93 4.93 9.72
CA TYR A 262 -14.44 4.29 10.94
C TYR A 262 -13.28 3.33 10.66
N GLY A 263 -12.12 3.56 11.29
CA GLY A 263 -10.90 2.79 11.04
C GLY A 263 -10.12 3.21 9.80
N VAL A 264 -10.63 4.15 9.00
CA VAL A 264 -10.03 4.55 7.70
C VAL A 264 -9.65 6.02 7.68
N LEU A 265 -10.50 6.89 8.26
CA LEU A 265 -10.35 8.34 8.29
C LEU A 265 -10.19 8.82 9.74
N PRO A 266 -9.31 9.80 10.04
CA PRO A 266 -9.17 10.33 11.39
C PRO A 266 -10.47 11.01 11.86
N ALA A 267 -11.00 10.53 12.98
CA ALA A 267 -12.12 11.15 13.68
C ALA A 267 -11.68 12.40 14.49
N ASP A 268 -12.64 13.19 14.96
CA ASP A 268 -12.41 14.46 15.67
C ASP A 268 -11.77 14.29 17.06
N ASP A 269 -11.99 13.13 17.68
CA ASP A 269 -11.67 12.82 19.07
C ASP A 269 -10.59 11.73 19.23
N VAL A 270 -9.97 11.31 18.13
CA VAL A 270 -8.89 10.31 18.15
C VAL A 270 -7.53 10.97 18.10
N TRP A 271 -6.63 10.48 18.94
CA TRP A 271 -5.21 10.87 18.92
C TRP A 271 -4.37 9.97 17.99
N ALA A 272 -4.97 8.96 17.36
CA ALA A 272 -4.24 8.06 16.48
C ALA A 272 -5.14 7.36 15.50
N VAL A 273 -4.66 7.17 14.27
CA VAL A 273 -5.21 6.17 13.35
C VAL A 273 -4.13 5.13 13.09
N TRP A 274 -4.32 3.95 13.66
CA TRP A 274 -3.42 2.82 13.48
C TRP A 274 -3.86 1.95 12.32
N GLY A 275 -2.90 1.26 11.72
CA GLY A 275 -3.17 0.20 10.76
C GLY A 275 -4.07 -0.91 11.32
N PHE A 276 -4.48 -1.80 10.44
CA PHE A 276 -5.36 -2.91 10.74
C PHE A 276 -5.19 -4.01 9.70
N TYR A 277 -5.04 -5.25 10.15
CA TYR A 277 -4.77 -6.35 9.23
C TYR A 277 -5.98 -6.81 8.40
N GLY A 278 -7.20 -6.36 8.70
CA GLY A 278 -8.41 -6.74 7.99
C GLY A 278 -8.76 -5.88 6.77
N ARG A 279 -9.81 -6.25 6.05
CA ARG A 279 -10.19 -5.66 4.74
C ARG A 279 -11.20 -4.53 4.88
N LYS A 280 -10.78 -3.36 5.35
CA LYS A 280 -11.67 -2.18 5.55
C LYS A 280 -12.30 -1.62 4.28
N ARG A 281 -11.75 -1.95 3.09
CA ARG A 281 -12.20 -1.45 1.78
C ARG A 281 -12.67 -2.57 0.84
N GLY A 282 -13.04 -3.74 1.38
CA GLY A 282 -13.53 -4.87 0.59
C GLY A 282 -15.03 -5.10 0.80
N PRO A 283 -15.91 -4.60 -0.09
CA PRO A 283 -17.32 -4.96 -0.07
C PRO A 283 -17.53 -6.35 -0.68
N PHE A 284 -18.55 -7.06 -0.20
CA PHE A 284 -18.98 -8.35 -0.74
C PHE A 284 -20.49 -8.34 -0.96
N LEU A 285 -20.93 -8.71 -2.15
CA LEU A 285 -22.32 -9.03 -2.42
C LEU A 285 -22.52 -10.55 -2.34
N VAL A 286 -23.53 -10.96 -1.58
CA VAL A 286 -23.86 -12.36 -1.33
C VAL A 286 -25.36 -12.56 -1.55
N PRO A 287 -25.78 -13.22 -2.64
CA PRO A 287 -27.19 -13.56 -2.85
C PRO A 287 -27.59 -14.72 -1.93
N ASP A 288 -28.78 -14.65 -1.35
CA ASP A 288 -29.38 -15.69 -0.51
C ASP A 288 -30.90 -15.76 -0.73
N GLY A 289 -31.34 -16.72 -1.54
CA GLY A 289 -32.75 -16.81 -1.94
C GLY A 289 -33.20 -15.55 -2.68
N GLU A 290 -34.18 -14.84 -2.11
CA GLU A 290 -34.71 -13.57 -2.62
C GLU A 290 -33.95 -12.33 -2.10
N ASP A 291 -33.07 -12.52 -1.11
CA ASP A 291 -32.33 -11.42 -0.48
C ASP A 291 -30.98 -11.22 -1.17
N MET A 292 -30.53 -9.97 -1.24
CA MET A 292 -29.14 -9.62 -1.56
C MET A 292 -28.47 -9.03 -0.32
N TRP A 293 -27.35 -9.59 0.10
CA TRP A 293 -26.60 -9.10 1.25
C TRP A 293 -25.36 -8.33 0.81
N LEU A 294 -25.18 -7.13 1.34
CA LEU A 294 -23.93 -6.38 1.28
C LEU A 294 -23.17 -6.58 2.59
N LEU A 295 -21.99 -7.19 2.54
CA LEU A 295 -21.13 -7.45 3.69
C LEU A 295 -19.83 -6.64 3.58
N TRP A 296 -19.27 -6.23 4.72
CA TRP A 296 -17.96 -5.57 4.79
C TRP A 296 -17.32 -5.75 6.16
N GLU A 297 -16.01 -5.51 6.24
CA GLU A 297 -15.24 -5.58 7.47
C GLU A 297 -14.93 -4.18 8.01
N ARG A 298 -15.09 -4.00 9.33
CA ARG A 298 -14.69 -2.79 10.06
C ARG A 298 -13.69 -3.17 11.15
N LYS A 299 -12.77 -2.26 11.48
CA LYS A 299 -11.94 -2.38 12.69
C LYS A 299 -12.83 -2.33 13.94
N ASP A 300 -12.55 -3.11 14.97
CA ASP A 300 -13.36 -3.13 16.20
C ASP A 300 -13.26 -1.80 16.98
N VAL A 301 -12.05 -1.47 17.41
CA VAL A 301 -11.70 -0.31 18.21
C VAL A 301 -10.77 0.56 17.38
N ASP A 302 -11.27 1.71 16.96
CA ASP A 302 -10.60 2.62 16.03
C ASP A 302 -9.15 2.96 16.45
N THR A 303 -8.95 3.24 17.73
CA THR A 303 -7.66 3.66 18.32
C THR A 303 -6.76 2.52 18.76
N GLU A 304 -7.19 1.25 18.65
CA GLU A 304 -6.37 0.11 19.06
C GLU A 304 -5.18 -0.05 18.11
N GLY A 305 -4.00 -0.36 18.66
CA GLY A 305 -2.80 -0.57 17.87
C GLY A 305 -2.93 -1.75 16.90
N THR A 306 -2.29 -1.66 15.73
CA THR A 306 -2.39 -2.63 14.63
C THR A 306 -2.33 -4.09 15.07
N LYS A 307 -1.37 -4.45 15.93
CA LYS A 307 -1.13 -5.83 16.41
C LYS A 307 -2.25 -6.38 17.30
N ARG A 308 -3.02 -5.50 17.95
CA ARG A 308 -4.08 -5.84 18.91
C ARG A 308 -5.49 -5.61 18.36
N ALA A 309 -5.64 -4.94 17.24
CA ALA A 309 -6.95 -4.64 16.69
C ALA A 309 -7.64 -5.91 16.14
N GLY A 310 -8.89 -6.11 16.55
CA GLY A 310 -9.80 -7.10 15.98
C GLY A 310 -10.66 -6.49 14.88
N GLY A 311 -11.41 -7.33 14.16
CA GLY A 311 -12.37 -6.93 13.14
C GLY A 311 -13.79 -7.28 13.53
N VAL A 312 -14.71 -6.65 12.81
CA VAL A 312 -16.16 -6.87 12.88
C VAL A 312 -16.64 -7.09 11.46
N LEU A 313 -17.32 -8.22 11.22
CA LEU A 313 -18.03 -8.47 9.96
C LEU A 313 -19.45 -7.91 10.09
N LEU A 314 -19.79 -6.99 9.20
CA LEU A 314 -21.09 -6.33 9.15
C LEU A 314 -21.85 -6.72 7.89
N GLY A 315 -23.17 -6.52 7.94
CA GLY A 315 -24.06 -6.74 6.82
C GLY A 315 -25.22 -5.76 6.75
N ARG A 316 -25.71 -5.53 5.53
CA ARG A 316 -27.03 -4.95 5.24
C ARG A 316 -27.75 -5.86 4.26
N LYS A 317 -29.03 -6.08 4.50
CA LYS A 317 -29.90 -6.89 3.64
C LYS A 317 -30.69 -6.00 2.68
N TRP A 318 -30.79 -6.41 1.43
CA TRP A 318 -31.69 -5.82 0.45
C TRP A 318 -32.84 -6.80 0.13
N ARG A 319 -34.07 -6.28 0.16
CA ARG A 319 -35.28 -6.93 -0.40
C ARG A 319 -36.13 -5.93 -1.18
N ASP A 320 -36.64 -4.92 -0.48
CA ASP A 320 -37.40 -3.79 -1.05
C ASP A 320 -36.76 -2.43 -0.68
N GLY A 321 -35.47 -2.47 -0.31
CA GLY A 321 -34.77 -1.42 0.40
C GLY A 321 -33.59 -1.99 1.19
N TRP A 322 -32.54 -1.19 1.41
CA TRP A 322 -31.44 -1.57 2.30
C TRP A 322 -31.92 -1.50 3.74
N GLY A 323 -31.82 -2.64 4.43
CA GLY A 323 -32.10 -2.76 5.86
C GLY A 323 -31.04 -2.07 6.74
N PRO A 324 -31.22 -2.15 8.07
CA PRO A 324 -30.26 -1.62 9.02
C PRO A 324 -28.93 -2.38 8.94
N GLU A 325 -27.87 -1.72 9.42
CA GLU A 325 -26.56 -2.35 9.62
C GLU A 325 -26.63 -3.33 10.79
N ILE A 326 -26.19 -4.57 10.56
CA ILE A 326 -26.09 -5.61 11.59
C ILE A 326 -24.66 -6.12 11.69
N VAL A 327 -24.28 -6.53 12.90
CA VAL A 327 -23.04 -7.24 13.20
C VAL A 327 -23.30 -8.73 13.08
N LEU A 328 -22.58 -9.38 12.17
CA LEU A 328 -22.65 -10.83 11.95
C LEU A 328 -21.61 -11.58 12.79
N HIS A 329 -20.44 -10.99 13.01
CA HIS A 329 -19.36 -11.60 13.79
C HIS A 329 -18.35 -10.56 14.28
N GLU A 330 -17.73 -10.79 15.44
CA GLU A 330 -16.70 -9.93 16.03
C GLU A 330 -15.46 -10.73 16.43
N GLY A 331 -14.29 -10.10 16.42
CA GLY A 331 -13.07 -10.66 17.01
C GLY A 331 -12.21 -11.51 16.08
N ALA A 332 -12.57 -11.63 14.80
CA ALA A 332 -11.69 -12.14 13.74
C ALA A 332 -11.27 -11.00 12.80
N ARG A 333 -10.45 -11.28 11.79
CA ARG A 333 -9.96 -10.29 10.82
C ARG A 333 -9.82 -10.90 9.43
N ARG A 334 -9.76 -10.08 8.38
CA ARG A 334 -9.68 -10.52 6.98
C ARG A 334 -10.80 -11.48 6.61
N TYR A 335 -12.03 -11.06 6.85
CA TYR A 335 -13.18 -11.86 6.45
C TYR A 335 -13.20 -12.02 4.92
N THR A 336 -13.41 -13.26 4.48
CA THR A 336 -13.74 -13.63 3.10
C THR A 336 -15.08 -14.36 3.15
N PRO A 337 -16.20 -13.67 2.90
CA PRO A 337 -17.48 -14.32 2.65
C PRO A 337 -17.43 -15.17 1.37
N GLY A 338 -18.12 -16.30 1.37
CA GLY A 338 -18.33 -17.18 0.23
C GLY A 338 -19.82 -17.37 -0.06
N PRO A 339 -20.23 -18.55 -0.57
CA PRO A 339 -21.64 -18.82 -0.87
C PRO A 339 -22.54 -18.73 0.36
N ALA A 340 -23.77 -18.24 0.17
CA ALA A 340 -24.84 -18.35 1.15
C ALA A 340 -25.89 -19.39 0.72
N VAL A 341 -26.43 -20.10 1.70
CA VAL A 341 -27.45 -21.14 1.53
C VAL A 341 -28.36 -21.12 2.75
N ASP A 342 -29.68 -21.05 2.51
CA ASP A 342 -30.73 -21.16 3.52
C ASP A 342 -30.54 -20.22 4.72
N GLY A 343 -30.23 -18.93 4.48
CA GLY A 343 -30.05 -17.95 5.55
C GLY A 343 -28.69 -17.99 6.24
N LYS A 344 -27.75 -18.81 5.76
CA LYS A 344 -26.38 -18.89 6.29
C LYS A 344 -25.37 -18.49 5.24
N VAL A 345 -24.33 -17.77 5.63
CA VAL A 345 -23.19 -17.45 4.77
C VAL A 345 -21.94 -18.21 5.23
N ALA A 346 -21.24 -18.83 4.29
CA ALA A 346 -19.94 -19.41 4.56
C ALA A 346 -18.87 -18.32 4.64
N VAL A 347 -17.99 -18.37 5.64
CA VAL A 347 -16.97 -17.35 5.87
C VAL A 347 -15.66 -17.98 6.24
N ALA A 348 -14.57 -17.52 5.61
CA ALA A 348 -13.21 -17.73 6.07
C ALA A 348 -12.69 -16.44 6.69
N ALA A 349 -11.84 -16.55 7.71
CA ALA A 349 -11.23 -15.43 8.38
C ALA A 349 -9.89 -15.83 8.99
N MET A 350 -9.15 -14.85 9.48
CA MET A 350 -8.01 -15.04 10.36
C MET A 350 -8.41 -14.73 11.81
N PRO A 351 -7.75 -15.34 12.83
CA PRO A 351 -8.06 -15.14 14.24
C PRO A 351 -7.70 -13.72 14.64
N GLY A 352 -8.44 -13.08 15.55
CA GLY A 352 -8.18 -11.71 16.01
C GLY A 352 -7.50 -11.64 17.38
N ARG A 353 -7.99 -10.77 18.28
CA ARG A 353 -7.35 -10.41 19.56
C ARG A 353 -6.92 -11.62 20.39
N GLY A 354 -5.67 -11.61 20.85
CA GLY A 354 -5.19 -12.52 21.91
C GLY A 354 -4.85 -13.94 21.46
N ASP A 355 -5.02 -14.26 20.18
CA ASP A 355 -4.58 -15.54 19.61
C ASP A 355 -3.27 -15.34 18.83
N GLU A 356 -2.18 -15.88 19.37
CA GLU A 356 -0.86 -15.89 18.71
C GLU A 356 -0.76 -17.02 17.66
N GLY A 357 -1.78 -17.89 17.56
CA GLY A 357 -1.97 -18.83 16.46
C GLY A 357 -2.64 -18.13 15.27
N PHE A 358 -1.95 -18.11 14.12
CA PHE A 358 -2.44 -17.43 12.90
C PHE A 358 -2.95 -18.46 11.90
N ASP A 359 -4.00 -19.15 12.30
CA ASP A 359 -4.61 -20.22 11.51
C ASP A 359 -5.83 -19.69 10.75
N VAL A 360 -6.14 -20.23 9.57
CA VAL A 360 -7.40 -19.86 8.89
C VAL A 360 -8.55 -20.49 9.65
N TRP A 361 -9.55 -19.69 9.99
CA TRP A 361 -10.84 -20.14 10.49
C TRP A 361 -11.82 -20.18 9.34
N ALA A 362 -12.67 -21.20 9.28
CA ALA A 362 -13.78 -21.24 8.35
C ALA A 362 -15.01 -21.90 8.97
N GLY A 363 -16.19 -21.39 8.63
CA GLY A 363 -17.46 -21.87 9.16
C GLY A 363 -18.65 -21.17 8.54
N TRP A 364 -19.82 -21.38 9.14
CA TRP A 364 -21.09 -20.76 8.73
C TRP A 364 -21.51 -19.70 9.74
N LEU A 365 -22.08 -18.61 9.23
CA LEU A 365 -22.73 -17.57 10.03
C LEU A 365 -24.20 -17.46 9.64
N GLU A 366 -25.08 -17.43 10.64
CA GLU A 366 -26.51 -17.21 10.46
C GLU A 366 -26.77 -15.72 10.16
N LEU A 367 -27.25 -15.41 8.95
CA LEU A 367 -27.55 -14.03 8.54
C LEU A 367 -28.73 -13.44 9.34
N SER A 368 -29.64 -14.31 9.79
CA SER A 368 -30.80 -13.92 10.61
C SER A 368 -30.47 -13.60 12.07
N GLN A 369 -29.31 -14.04 12.56
CA GLN A 369 -28.89 -13.86 13.97
C GLN A 369 -28.02 -12.62 14.18
N GLY A 370 -27.80 -11.81 13.13
CA GLY A 370 -27.02 -10.59 13.27
C GLY A 370 -27.67 -9.63 14.27
N SER A 371 -26.83 -9.02 15.10
CA SER A 371 -27.26 -8.05 16.10
C SER A 371 -27.23 -6.62 15.53
N PRO A 372 -28.06 -5.68 16.01
CA PRO A 372 -27.96 -4.29 15.57
C PRO A 372 -26.56 -3.74 15.81
N SER A 373 -25.96 -3.13 14.79
CA SER A 373 -24.67 -2.44 14.97
C SER A 373 -24.87 -1.21 15.84
N PRO A 374 -24.09 -1.05 16.92
CA PRO A 374 -24.17 0.15 17.75
C PRO A 374 -23.72 1.36 16.92
N PRO A 375 -24.36 2.53 17.09
CA PRO A 375 -23.87 3.75 16.48
C PRO A 375 -22.44 4.01 16.95
N THR A 376 -21.61 4.52 16.07
CA THR A 376 -20.28 4.98 16.46
C THR A 376 -20.43 6.33 17.15
N ASP A 377 -19.95 6.47 18.39
CA ASP A 377 -19.92 7.77 19.10
C ASP A 377 -18.94 8.79 18.46
N ARG A 378 -18.33 8.44 17.32
CA ARG A 378 -17.30 9.21 16.61
C ARG A 378 -17.92 10.24 15.67
N SER A 379 -17.15 11.30 15.44
CA SER A 379 -17.48 12.38 14.51
C SER A 379 -16.34 12.59 13.51
N TRP A 380 -16.69 12.88 12.26
CA TRP A 380 -15.76 13.25 11.19
C TRP A 380 -16.08 14.64 10.64
N THR A 381 -16.54 15.54 11.50
CA THR A 381 -16.93 16.88 11.06
C THR A 381 -15.72 17.66 10.53
N GLY A 382 -15.97 18.52 9.54
CA GLY A 382 -14.94 19.37 8.95
C GLY A 382 -14.14 18.74 7.80
N TRP A 383 -14.18 17.42 7.61
CA TRP A 383 -13.71 16.81 6.37
C TRP A 383 -14.55 17.26 5.18
N ARG A 384 -13.91 17.73 4.12
CA ARG A 384 -14.58 18.26 2.92
C ARG A 384 -13.92 17.73 1.66
N PRO A 385 -14.71 17.35 0.62
CA PRO A 385 -14.16 17.02 -0.69
C PRO A 385 -13.22 18.10 -1.20
N THR A 386 -12.11 17.69 -1.81
CA THR A 386 -11.10 18.58 -2.36
C THR A 386 -10.46 17.96 -3.60
N ASP A 387 -9.57 18.72 -4.23
CA ASP A 387 -8.68 18.17 -5.26
C ASP A 387 -7.24 18.34 -4.78
N VAL A 388 -6.54 17.21 -4.57
CA VAL A 388 -5.15 17.18 -4.12
C VAL A 388 -4.23 17.98 -5.05
N ARG A 389 -4.55 18.05 -6.36
CA ARG A 389 -3.78 18.82 -7.34
C ARG A 389 -3.69 20.31 -7.05
N LYS A 390 -4.59 20.86 -6.20
CA LYS A 390 -4.53 22.26 -5.76
C LYS A 390 -3.36 22.55 -4.81
N PHE A 391 -2.77 21.50 -4.21
CA PHE A 391 -1.72 21.59 -3.20
C PHE A 391 -0.35 21.17 -3.72
N VAL A 392 -0.27 20.70 -4.97
CA VAL A 392 0.99 20.25 -5.58
C VAL A 392 1.26 21.00 -6.87
N ARG A 393 2.54 21.23 -7.18
CA ARG A 393 2.95 21.97 -8.39
C ARG A 393 3.25 21.00 -9.54
N ASN A 394 2.89 21.40 -10.76
CA ASN A 394 3.23 20.68 -11.98
C ASN A 394 4.77 20.57 -12.15
N PRO A 395 5.33 19.35 -12.30
CA PRO A 395 6.76 19.13 -12.46
C PRO A 395 7.32 19.52 -13.85
N GLU A 396 6.51 19.96 -14.81
CA GLU A 396 6.98 20.35 -16.16
C GLU A 396 8.11 21.39 -16.16
N HIS A 397 8.17 22.26 -15.13
CA HIS A 397 9.26 23.21 -14.95
C HIS A 397 10.17 22.78 -13.79
N ARG A 398 11.16 21.94 -14.10
CA ARG A 398 12.14 21.47 -13.13
C ARG A 398 13.27 22.48 -12.93
N HIS A 399 13.60 22.74 -11.67
CA HIS A 399 14.72 23.60 -11.30
C HIS A 399 16.05 22.95 -11.68
N ARG A 400 16.99 23.73 -12.22
CA ARG A 400 18.32 23.25 -12.62
C ARG A 400 19.40 24.14 -12.02
N VAL A 401 20.47 23.50 -11.56
CA VAL A 401 21.63 24.16 -10.97
C VAL A 401 22.91 23.61 -11.60
N LYS A 402 23.87 24.50 -11.88
CA LYS A 402 25.19 24.13 -12.40
C LYS A 402 26.19 24.07 -11.24
N VAL A 403 26.88 22.94 -11.11
CA VAL A 403 27.90 22.72 -10.07
C VAL A 403 29.17 22.24 -10.78
N GLY A 404 30.16 23.12 -10.87
CA GLY A 404 31.36 22.86 -11.68
C GLY A 404 31.01 22.63 -13.15
N ALA A 405 31.37 21.46 -13.68
CA ALA A 405 31.05 21.04 -15.04
C ALA A 405 29.66 20.38 -15.18
N GLU A 406 29.05 19.98 -14.08
CA GLU A 406 27.82 19.20 -14.05
C GLU A 406 26.58 20.10 -13.96
N THR A 407 25.45 19.61 -14.47
CA THR A 407 24.14 20.22 -14.27
C THR A 407 23.23 19.23 -13.59
N TYR A 408 22.66 19.62 -12.45
CA TYR A 408 21.69 18.82 -11.71
C TYR A 408 20.30 19.41 -11.86
N THR A 409 19.31 18.53 -11.92
CA THR A 409 17.88 18.86 -11.91
C THR A 409 17.30 18.44 -10.56
N LEU A 410 16.44 19.28 -9.98
CA LEU A 410 15.72 18.96 -8.75
C LEU A 410 14.49 18.10 -9.06
N PHE A 411 14.42 16.92 -8.45
CA PHE A 411 13.29 16.00 -8.51
C PHE A 411 12.70 15.80 -7.12
N TRP A 412 11.39 15.66 -7.01
CA TRP A 412 10.68 15.47 -5.74
C TRP A 412 10.11 14.06 -5.63
N GLY A 413 10.27 13.47 -4.45
CA GLY A 413 9.75 12.14 -4.20
C GLY A 413 9.50 11.83 -2.73
N ASP A 414 8.85 10.70 -2.54
CA ASP A 414 8.49 10.14 -1.24
C ASP A 414 9.20 8.77 -1.10
N PRO A 415 10.41 8.74 -0.50
CA PRO A 415 11.24 7.54 -0.45
C PRO A 415 10.83 6.55 0.65
N HIS A 416 9.78 6.82 1.42
CA HIS A 416 9.37 5.96 2.54
C HIS A 416 7.86 6.09 2.77
N ARG A 417 7.09 5.07 2.39
CA ARG A 417 5.62 5.09 2.39
C ARG A 417 5.05 3.67 2.31
N HIS A 418 4.04 3.36 3.10
CA HIS A 418 3.51 1.99 3.21
C HIS A 418 2.36 1.73 2.24
N GLY A 419 2.13 0.46 1.91
CA GLY A 419 1.00 -0.04 1.12
C GLY A 419 0.35 -1.28 1.74
N SER A 420 -0.65 -1.80 1.04
CA SER A 420 -1.53 -2.84 1.57
C SER A 420 -1.09 -4.28 1.31
N LEU A 421 0.14 -4.54 0.84
CA LEU A 421 0.56 -5.90 0.49
C LEU A 421 0.79 -6.73 1.76
N LEU A 422 1.54 -6.22 2.74
CA LEU A 422 1.53 -6.80 4.09
C LEU A 422 0.09 -6.73 4.67
N GLY A 423 -0.58 -5.63 4.34
CA GLY A 423 -2.00 -5.35 4.53
C GLY A 423 -2.38 -5.04 5.97
N GLU A 424 -1.48 -4.33 6.64
CA GLU A 424 -1.75 -3.57 7.86
C GLU A 424 -2.04 -2.10 7.54
N THR A 425 -1.44 -1.58 6.47
CA THR A 425 -1.71 -0.24 5.93
C THR A 425 -2.59 -0.30 4.67
N GLU A 426 -2.80 0.88 4.09
CA GLU A 426 -3.78 1.11 3.04
C GLU A 426 -3.12 1.52 1.72
N GLY A 427 -3.61 0.94 0.63
CA GLY A 427 -3.26 1.34 -0.73
C GLY A 427 -2.77 0.18 -1.57
N GLU A 428 -3.50 -0.11 -2.65
CA GLU A 428 -3.06 -1.12 -3.61
C GLU A 428 -1.88 -0.60 -4.45
N PRO A 429 -0.95 -1.45 -4.91
CA PRO A 429 0.24 -0.98 -5.61
C PRO A 429 -0.03 -0.01 -6.78
N ASP A 430 -0.99 -0.31 -7.64
CA ASP A 430 -1.40 0.56 -8.75
C ASP A 430 -2.10 1.84 -8.28
N GLU A 431 -2.97 1.77 -7.26
CA GLU A 431 -3.64 2.93 -6.65
C GLU A 431 -2.61 3.96 -6.19
N LEU A 432 -1.58 3.44 -5.53
CA LEU A 432 -0.49 4.15 -4.92
C LEU A 432 0.46 4.78 -5.94
N LEU A 433 0.80 4.05 -6.99
CA LEU A 433 1.67 4.53 -8.06
C LEU A 433 0.95 5.57 -8.93
N HIS A 434 -0.33 5.35 -9.28
CA HIS A 434 -1.14 6.38 -9.95
C HIS A 434 -1.36 7.60 -9.06
N PHE A 435 -1.55 7.44 -7.75
CA PHE A 435 -1.68 8.59 -6.87
C PHE A 435 -0.39 9.41 -6.84
N ALA A 436 0.77 8.75 -6.63
CA ALA A 436 2.07 9.41 -6.63
C ALA A 436 2.34 10.16 -7.94
N LYS A 437 2.13 9.49 -9.08
CA LYS A 437 2.40 10.02 -10.41
C LYS A 437 1.40 11.09 -10.84
N ASP A 438 0.10 10.79 -10.78
CA ASP A 438 -0.93 11.59 -11.45
C ASP A 438 -1.70 12.52 -10.51
N ARG A 439 -1.73 12.26 -9.19
CA ARG A 439 -2.42 13.11 -8.21
C ARG A 439 -1.44 14.01 -7.46
N ALA A 440 -0.40 13.43 -6.88
CA ALA A 440 0.63 14.14 -6.15
C ALA A 440 1.71 14.72 -7.07
N LEU A 441 1.86 14.25 -8.31
CA LEU A 441 2.87 14.73 -9.26
C LEU A 441 4.30 14.61 -8.69
N LEU A 442 4.62 13.44 -8.14
CA LEU A 442 5.98 13.06 -7.73
C LEU A 442 6.79 12.60 -8.94
N ASP A 443 8.10 12.87 -8.90
CA ASP A 443 9.07 12.36 -9.87
C ASP A 443 9.51 10.93 -9.50
N PHE A 444 9.61 10.62 -8.21
CA PHE A 444 9.97 9.29 -7.71
C PHE A 444 9.21 8.91 -6.42
N VAL A 445 9.10 7.61 -6.15
CA VAL A 445 8.43 7.09 -4.95
C VAL A 445 9.02 5.72 -4.58
N ALA A 446 9.07 5.37 -3.31
CA ALA A 446 9.42 4.01 -2.87
C ALA A 446 8.32 3.48 -1.96
N VAL A 447 7.51 2.52 -2.42
CA VAL A 447 6.56 1.82 -1.54
C VAL A 447 7.36 0.83 -0.70
N THR A 448 7.31 0.96 0.62
CA THR A 448 8.22 0.29 1.55
C THR A 448 7.43 -0.34 2.68
N ASP A 449 6.62 -1.36 2.36
CA ASP A 449 5.92 -2.14 3.39
C ASP A 449 6.90 -2.68 4.43
N ASN A 450 6.44 -2.83 5.68
CA ASN A 450 7.22 -3.50 6.72
C ASN A 450 7.55 -4.93 6.29
N ASP A 451 8.81 -5.33 6.45
CA ASP A 451 9.27 -6.70 6.23
C ASP A 451 8.67 -7.70 7.22
N SER A 452 8.51 -7.26 8.47
CA SER A 452 7.83 -7.98 9.54
C SER A 452 7.34 -7.04 10.64
N PHE A 453 6.02 -6.86 10.69
CA PHE A 453 5.37 -6.07 11.75
C PHE A 453 4.20 -6.85 12.32
N GLY A 454 4.47 -7.68 13.32
CA GLY A 454 3.51 -8.64 13.87
C GLY A 454 3.29 -9.81 12.91
N ILE A 455 3.15 -9.54 11.64
CA ILE A 455 3.14 -10.51 10.56
C ILE A 455 4.31 -10.28 9.62
N ASP A 456 4.77 -11.34 8.98
CA ASP A 456 5.79 -11.26 7.95
C ASP A 456 5.19 -10.90 6.58
N GLN A 457 5.92 -10.06 5.83
CA GLN A 457 5.68 -9.85 4.41
C GLN A 457 6.04 -11.13 3.66
N LEU A 458 5.29 -11.56 2.66
CA LEU A 458 5.64 -12.75 1.86
C LEU A 458 6.63 -12.41 0.74
N GLU A 459 7.42 -13.39 0.28
CA GLU A 459 8.29 -13.16 -0.89
C GLU A 459 7.47 -12.79 -2.12
N ALA A 460 6.33 -13.47 -2.30
CA ALA A 460 5.41 -13.18 -3.39
C ALA A 460 4.92 -11.74 -3.40
N GLN A 461 4.71 -11.15 -2.22
CA GLN A 461 4.25 -9.77 -2.07
C GLN A 461 5.35 -8.79 -2.48
N TYR A 462 6.59 -9.03 -2.06
CA TYR A 462 7.72 -8.19 -2.44
C TYR A 462 8.01 -8.27 -3.95
N VAL A 463 8.02 -9.48 -4.53
CA VAL A 463 8.18 -9.67 -5.97
C VAL A 463 7.02 -9.05 -6.77
N LEU A 464 5.79 -9.09 -6.24
CA LEU A 464 4.64 -8.46 -6.86
C LEU A 464 4.81 -6.94 -6.92
N LEU A 465 5.29 -6.31 -5.83
CA LEU A 465 5.59 -4.88 -5.82
C LEU A 465 6.67 -4.51 -6.85
N GLN A 466 7.76 -5.28 -6.92
CA GLN A 466 8.81 -5.09 -7.93
C GLN A 466 8.25 -5.20 -9.36
N SER A 467 7.27 -6.09 -9.57
CA SER A 467 6.60 -6.26 -10.86
C SER A 467 5.76 -5.02 -11.22
N PHE A 468 5.04 -4.43 -10.25
CA PHE A 468 4.34 -3.16 -10.43
C PHE A 468 5.30 -2.01 -10.70
N ASN A 469 6.36 -1.86 -9.90
CA ASN A 469 7.37 -0.82 -10.09
C ASN A 469 7.99 -0.88 -11.50
N ARG A 470 8.34 -2.07 -11.98
CA ARG A 470 8.85 -2.27 -13.34
C ARG A 470 7.85 -1.85 -14.42
N ALA A 471 6.57 -2.14 -14.22
CA ALA A 471 5.51 -1.81 -15.18
C ALA A 471 5.16 -0.31 -15.20
N PHE A 472 5.36 0.40 -14.09
CA PHE A 472 5.09 1.84 -13.95
C PHE A 472 6.33 2.73 -14.15
N TYR A 473 7.52 2.14 -14.25
CA TYR A 473 8.74 2.88 -14.52
C TYR A 473 8.69 3.52 -15.90
N GLU A 474 8.80 4.85 -15.92
CA GLU A 474 8.87 5.66 -17.14
C GLU A 474 10.06 6.61 -17.00
N GLU A 475 11.18 6.24 -17.62
CA GLU A 475 12.38 7.06 -17.62
C GLU A 475 12.10 8.50 -18.06
N GLY A 476 12.69 9.48 -17.36
CA GLY A 476 12.45 10.90 -17.60
C GLY A 476 11.13 11.44 -17.03
N ARG A 477 10.19 10.56 -16.62
CA ARG A 477 8.84 10.93 -16.18
C ARG A 477 8.47 10.49 -14.76
N PHE A 478 8.67 9.22 -14.41
CA PHE A 478 8.28 8.67 -13.11
C PHE A 478 9.12 7.45 -12.72
N VAL A 479 9.73 7.49 -11.52
CA VAL A 479 10.69 6.49 -11.04
C VAL A 479 10.21 5.85 -9.74
N PRO A 480 9.47 4.73 -9.80
CA PRO A 480 9.26 3.89 -8.64
C PRO A 480 10.55 3.13 -8.27
N LEU A 481 10.93 3.20 -6.99
CA LEU A 481 12.10 2.53 -6.42
C LEU A 481 11.68 1.24 -5.71
N ASP A 482 12.54 0.24 -5.78
CA ASP A 482 12.34 -1.06 -5.13
C ASP A 482 12.90 -1.01 -3.71
N GLY A 483 12.11 -1.45 -2.73
CA GLY A 483 12.48 -1.36 -1.33
C GLY A 483 11.44 -1.91 -0.37
N TYR A 484 11.78 -1.90 0.91
CA TYR A 484 10.92 -2.29 2.03
C TYR A 484 11.40 -1.61 3.31
N GLU A 485 10.57 -1.57 4.34
CA GLU A 485 10.99 -1.12 5.67
C GLU A 485 11.49 -2.30 6.50
N TRP A 486 12.78 -2.31 6.82
CA TRP A 486 13.37 -3.26 7.77
C TRP A 486 13.02 -2.84 9.20
N SER A 487 11.99 -3.47 9.76
CA SER A 487 11.22 -3.00 10.91
C SER A 487 11.74 -3.56 12.24
N CYS A 488 13.06 -3.49 12.45
CA CYS A 488 13.73 -4.12 13.58
C CYS A 488 13.33 -3.51 14.93
N HIS A 489 12.72 -4.32 15.77
CA HIS A 489 12.19 -3.89 17.06
C HIS A 489 12.35 -4.99 18.12
N HIS A 490 13.43 -4.92 18.89
CA HIS A 490 13.65 -5.82 20.03
C HIS A 490 12.72 -5.47 21.19
N SER A 491 12.26 -6.50 21.92
CA SER A 491 11.37 -6.31 23.06
C SER A 491 12.05 -5.48 24.16
N GLY A 492 11.43 -4.37 24.56
CA GLY A 492 11.94 -3.47 25.59
C GLY A 492 12.97 -2.45 25.10
N GLU A 493 13.31 -2.46 23.82
CA GLU A 493 14.17 -1.47 23.17
C GLU A 493 13.35 -0.56 22.27
N ALA A 494 13.94 0.57 21.91
CA ALA A 494 13.30 1.50 21.00
C ALA A 494 13.47 1.04 19.54
N PRO A 495 12.55 1.38 18.62
CA PRO A 495 12.63 0.98 17.21
C PRO A 495 13.94 1.41 16.56
N ASN A 496 14.54 0.49 15.81
CA ASN A 496 15.76 0.70 15.05
C ASN A 496 15.49 0.32 13.59
N HIS A 497 14.65 1.08 12.91
CA HIS A 497 14.15 0.73 11.59
C HIS A 497 15.01 1.32 10.47
N ARG A 498 14.96 0.70 9.29
CA ARG A 498 15.59 1.21 8.06
C ARG A 498 14.66 1.14 6.89
N THR A 499 14.58 2.22 6.12
CA THR A 499 14.12 2.11 4.74
C THR A 499 15.25 1.49 3.93
N VAL A 500 14.99 0.35 3.29
CA VAL A 500 15.96 -0.34 2.44
C VAL A 500 15.58 -0.07 0.99
N LEU A 501 16.47 0.56 0.21
CA LEU A 501 16.25 0.93 -1.19
C LEU A 501 17.31 0.29 -2.10
N PHE A 502 16.87 -0.38 -3.16
CA PHE A 502 17.74 -1.03 -4.13
C PHE A 502 17.77 -0.26 -5.45
N LEU A 503 18.96 -0.21 -6.09
CA LEU A 503 19.07 0.26 -7.47
C LEU A 503 18.54 -0.77 -8.47
N GLY A 504 18.76 -2.07 -8.20
CA GLY A 504 18.38 -3.18 -9.07
C GLY A 504 17.46 -4.19 -8.36
N GLU A 505 17.51 -5.45 -8.80
CA GLU A 505 16.75 -6.52 -8.15
C GLU A 505 17.25 -6.72 -6.70
N GLY A 506 16.39 -6.36 -5.75
CA GLY A 506 16.68 -6.49 -4.32
C GLY A 506 16.22 -7.82 -3.74
N LEU A 507 16.71 -8.14 -2.54
CA LEU A 507 16.31 -9.31 -1.75
C LEU A 507 15.50 -8.87 -0.53
N LEU A 508 14.39 -9.55 -0.24
CA LEU A 508 13.67 -9.35 1.02
C LEU A 508 14.41 -10.07 2.16
N LEU A 509 15.13 -9.32 2.99
CA LEU A 509 15.77 -9.85 4.20
C LEU A 509 15.02 -9.33 5.43
N ARG A 510 14.18 -10.19 6.02
CA ARG A 510 13.35 -9.80 7.17
C ARG A 510 14.19 -9.69 8.44
N TRP A 511 13.90 -8.73 9.29
CA TRP A 511 14.59 -8.56 10.57
C TRP A 511 14.41 -9.76 11.48
N THR A 512 13.26 -10.44 11.42
CA THR A 512 13.00 -11.67 12.17
C THR A 512 13.86 -12.87 11.71
N GLU A 513 14.44 -12.81 10.51
CA GLU A 513 15.37 -13.81 9.98
C GLU A 513 16.83 -13.42 10.22
N VAL A 514 17.15 -12.15 10.04
CA VAL A 514 18.53 -11.62 10.08
C VAL A 514 18.97 -11.26 11.50
N GLY A 515 18.05 -10.78 12.33
CA GLY A 515 18.22 -10.43 13.74
C GLY A 515 18.81 -9.04 14.00
N ASN A 516 19.86 -8.62 13.29
CA ASN A 516 20.56 -7.37 13.59
C ASN A 516 21.13 -6.66 12.34
N LEU A 517 21.44 -5.36 12.49
CA LEU A 517 21.95 -4.52 11.40
C LEU A 517 23.28 -5.01 10.81
N GLY A 518 24.22 -5.48 11.62
CA GLY A 518 25.52 -5.94 11.14
C GLY A 518 25.39 -7.15 10.22
N SER A 519 24.53 -8.10 10.59
CA SER A 519 24.19 -9.24 9.73
C SER A 519 23.48 -8.81 8.45
N LEU A 520 22.55 -7.85 8.52
CA LEU A 520 21.85 -7.31 7.35
C LEU A 520 22.85 -6.70 6.35
N LEU A 521 23.75 -5.87 6.83
CA LEU A 521 24.80 -5.24 6.03
C LEU A 521 25.75 -6.28 5.42
N LYS A 522 26.08 -7.35 6.16
CA LYS A 522 26.89 -8.44 5.61
C LYS A 522 26.17 -9.16 4.47
N ASP A 523 24.89 -9.47 4.62
CA ASP A 523 24.11 -10.16 3.59
C ASP A 523 23.87 -9.29 2.34
N PHE A 524 24.07 -7.97 2.47
CA PHE A 524 24.00 -6.99 1.39
C PHE A 524 25.35 -6.57 0.79
N GLU A 525 26.47 -7.20 1.18
CA GLU A 525 27.84 -6.74 0.82
C GLU A 525 28.03 -6.50 -0.69
N ASP A 526 27.41 -7.34 -1.53
CA ASP A 526 27.51 -7.28 -3.00
C ASP A 526 26.32 -6.58 -3.70
N LEU A 527 25.38 -6.01 -2.94
CA LEU A 527 24.17 -5.39 -3.51
C LEU A 527 24.24 -3.86 -3.52
N PRO A 528 23.76 -3.20 -4.61
CA PRO A 528 23.65 -1.74 -4.66
C PRO A 528 22.43 -1.28 -3.85
N VAL A 529 22.60 -1.22 -2.54
CA VAL A 529 21.56 -0.88 -1.56
C VAL A 529 21.91 0.39 -0.78
N LEU A 530 20.89 1.17 -0.45
CA LEU A 530 20.94 2.27 0.51
C LEU A 530 19.97 1.98 1.65
N LEU A 531 20.40 2.33 2.85
CA LEU A 531 19.65 2.19 4.09
C LEU A 531 19.45 3.59 4.67
N HIS A 532 18.21 3.94 5.00
CA HIS A 532 17.88 5.19 5.66
C HIS A 532 17.37 4.91 7.07
N ALA A 533 18.12 5.31 8.10
CA ALA A 533 17.68 5.15 9.47
C ALA A 533 16.57 6.16 9.79
N HIS A 534 15.51 5.71 10.48
CA HIS A 534 14.37 6.55 10.86
C HIS A 534 13.84 6.15 12.25
N HIS A 535 12.80 6.87 12.71
CA HIS A 535 12.34 6.97 14.11
C HIS A 535 13.26 7.78 15.04
N PRO A 536 12.85 8.09 16.28
CA PRO A 536 13.64 8.93 17.19
C PRO A 536 14.91 8.28 17.74
N THR A 537 15.02 6.95 17.60
CA THR A 537 15.94 6.14 18.41
C THR A 537 16.73 5.09 17.63
N TRP A 538 17.45 5.51 16.60
CA TRP A 538 18.29 4.61 15.79
C TRP A 538 19.77 4.65 16.13
N GLU A 539 20.47 3.58 15.80
CA GLU A 539 21.95 3.49 15.82
C GLU A 539 22.47 3.27 14.40
N LEU A 540 23.71 3.69 14.13
CA LEU A 540 24.37 3.48 12.83
C LEU A 540 25.60 2.58 13.02
N ALA A 541 25.80 1.66 12.08
CA ALA A 541 26.95 0.78 11.98
C ALA A 541 28.19 1.44 11.36
N ARG A 542 28.11 2.73 10.97
CA ARG A 542 29.17 3.47 10.23
C ARG A 542 29.50 2.82 8.87
N ASP A 543 28.52 2.21 8.24
CA ASP A 543 28.64 1.65 6.90
C ASP A 543 28.18 2.69 5.86
N PRO A 544 28.91 2.89 4.73
CA PRO A 544 28.52 3.86 3.70
C PRO A 544 27.17 3.58 3.03
N ARG A 545 26.58 2.39 3.23
CA ARG A 545 25.22 2.08 2.77
C ARG A 545 24.15 2.68 3.67
N GLU A 546 24.44 2.97 4.94
CA GLU A 546 23.58 3.81 5.79
C GLU A 546 23.74 5.30 5.41
N ALA A 547 23.42 5.60 4.16
CA ALA A 547 23.75 6.87 3.52
C ALA A 547 22.97 8.05 4.08
N ASN A 548 21.72 7.83 4.50
CA ASN A 548 20.86 8.93 4.94
C ASN A 548 20.15 8.62 6.25
N ILE A 549 19.69 9.69 6.89
CA ILE A 549 18.81 9.65 8.06
C ILE A 549 17.53 10.42 7.73
N GLU A 550 16.40 9.87 8.13
CA GLU A 550 15.12 10.54 8.00
C GLU A 550 15.00 11.61 9.08
N VAL A 551 14.86 12.87 8.67
CA VAL A 551 14.77 14.02 9.59
C VAL A 551 13.35 14.55 9.72
N CYS A 552 12.41 14.03 8.92
CA CYS A 552 10.98 14.30 9.06
C CYS A 552 10.12 13.20 8.43
N SER A 553 9.04 12.85 9.11
CA SER A 553 7.97 11.98 8.63
C SER A 553 6.61 12.31 9.25
N GLY A 554 5.58 11.56 8.85
CA GLY A 554 4.25 11.63 9.46
C GLY A 554 4.20 11.17 10.91
N TRP A 555 5.20 10.43 11.40
CA TRP A 555 5.27 9.99 12.80
C TRP A 555 6.12 10.91 13.67
N THR A 556 7.27 11.34 13.17
CA THR A 556 8.26 12.07 13.97
C THR A 556 9.00 13.08 13.12
N VAL A 557 9.28 14.25 13.69
CA VAL A 557 10.01 15.34 13.01
C VAL A 557 11.33 15.62 13.73
N PRO A 558 12.38 14.78 13.57
CA PRO A 558 13.70 15.01 14.15
C PRO A 558 14.29 16.41 13.94
N MET A 559 13.92 17.13 12.86
CA MET A 559 14.32 18.54 12.67
C MET A 559 13.99 19.44 13.88
N ARG A 560 12.92 19.12 14.62
CA ARG A 560 12.49 19.88 15.81
C ARG A 560 13.20 19.46 17.10
N HIS A 561 13.81 18.27 17.09
CA HIS A 561 14.55 17.69 18.21
C HIS A 561 15.89 17.12 17.70
N PRO A 562 16.82 17.99 17.28
CA PRO A 562 17.91 17.59 16.40
C PRO A 562 19.11 16.99 17.13
N GLN A 563 19.04 16.81 18.45
CA GLN A 563 20.19 16.44 19.28
C GLN A 563 20.84 15.13 18.80
N ARG A 564 20.03 14.11 18.46
CA ARG A 564 20.56 12.83 17.95
C ARG A 564 21.22 12.97 16.58
N VAL A 565 20.65 13.82 15.72
CA VAL A 565 21.21 14.12 14.40
C VAL A 565 22.57 14.81 14.55
N HIS A 566 22.66 15.82 15.42
CA HIS A 566 23.92 16.54 15.68
C HIS A 566 24.96 15.65 16.32
N MET A 567 24.60 14.80 17.30
CA MET A 567 25.53 13.81 17.89
C MET A 567 26.20 12.91 16.84
N VAL A 568 25.45 12.52 15.80
CA VAL A 568 25.96 11.67 14.71
C VAL A 568 26.94 12.44 13.83
N LEU A 569 26.59 13.66 13.45
CA LEU A 569 27.47 14.53 12.67
C LEU A 569 28.72 14.95 13.47
N ASP A 570 28.59 15.29 14.74
CA ASP A 570 29.71 15.64 15.63
C ASP A 570 30.71 14.48 15.77
N SER A 571 30.27 13.24 15.56
CA SER A 571 31.13 12.04 15.54
C SER A 571 31.88 11.81 14.22
N GLY A 572 31.74 12.74 13.26
CA GLY A 572 32.35 12.69 11.94
C GLY A 572 31.64 11.77 10.94
N MET A 573 30.43 11.28 11.25
CA MET A 573 29.67 10.46 10.30
C MET A 573 29.05 11.33 9.21
N GLU A 574 29.42 11.06 7.96
CA GLU A 574 28.89 11.76 6.80
C GLU A 574 27.57 11.10 6.35
N VAL A 575 26.44 11.64 6.81
CA VAL A 575 25.09 11.19 6.43
C VAL A 575 24.30 12.32 5.76
N GLY A 576 23.45 11.97 4.79
CA GLY A 576 22.48 12.87 4.21
C GLY A 576 21.15 12.90 4.97
N PHE A 577 20.34 13.90 4.67
CA PHE A 577 19.02 14.12 5.26
C PHE A 577 17.93 13.82 4.23
N VAL A 578 16.97 13.00 4.60
CA VAL A 578 15.79 12.68 3.79
C VAL A 578 14.51 12.95 4.57
N GLY A 579 13.45 13.26 3.85
CA GLY A 579 12.09 13.28 4.36
C GLY A 579 11.28 12.20 3.65
N GLY A 580 10.63 11.34 4.43
CA GLY A 580 9.80 10.25 3.95
C GLY A 580 8.49 10.26 4.71
N SER A 581 7.35 10.09 4.02
CA SER A 581 6.06 10.27 4.69
C SER A 581 5.84 9.25 5.81
N ASP A 582 6.44 8.06 5.70
CA ASP A 582 6.23 6.91 6.59
C ASP A 582 4.73 6.65 6.78
N ASN A 583 3.98 6.84 5.69
CA ASN A 583 2.55 7.02 5.74
C ASN A 583 1.82 5.69 5.55
N HIS A 584 0.93 5.36 6.47
CA HIS A 584 0.10 4.15 6.48
C HIS A 584 -1.23 4.35 5.72
N ARG A 585 -1.31 5.40 4.90
CA ARG A 585 -2.50 5.84 4.17
C ARG A 585 -2.23 5.93 2.66
N ARG A 586 -3.29 6.17 1.87
CA ARG A 586 -3.30 6.09 0.39
C ARG A 586 -3.00 7.42 -0.30
N ASN A 587 -2.06 8.19 0.21
CA ASN A 587 -1.82 9.57 -0.24
C ASN A 587 -0.31 9.89 -0.28
N PRO A 588 0.50 9.09 -1.02
CA PRO A 588 1.93 9.33 -1.13
C PRO A 588 2.21 10.74 -1.65
N GLY A 589 3.23 11.37 -1.07
CA GLY A 589 3.66 12.72 -1.40
C GLY A 589 2.84 13.88 -0.84
N VAL A 590 1.74 13.60 -0.14
CA VAL A 590 0.96 14.61 0.62
C VAL A 590 0.71 14.20 2.07
N GLY A 591 1.49 13.23 2.56
CA GLY A 591 1.49 12.76 3.95
C GLY A 591 2.42 13.54 4.88
N GLY A 592 2.89 14.73 4.48
CA GLY A 592 3.65 15.64 5.35
C GLY A 592 5.16 15.44 5.44
N ALA A 593 5.78 14.65 4.57
CA ALA A 593 7.22 14.70 4.35
C ALA A 593 7.59 14.31 2.92
N LEU A 594 8.65 14.94 2.40
CA LEU A 594 9.17 14.72 1.05
C LEU A 594 10.69 14.89 1.02
N THR A 595 11.31 14.32 -0.01
CA THR A 595 12.71 14.54 -0.35
C THR A 595 12.82 15.17 -1.74
N GLY A 596 13.53 16.29 -1.83
CA GLY A 596 14.06 16.81 -3.08
C GLY A 596 15.46 16.23 -3.33
N VAL A 597 15.75 15.75 -4.54
CA VAL A 597 17.07 15.23 -4.92
C VAL A 597 17.61 15.98 -6.13
N TYR A 598 18.89 16.35 -6.09
CA TYR A 598 19.61 16.93 -7.22
C TYR A 598 20.32 15.83 -8.01
N ALA A 599 19.67 15.37 -9.09
CA ALA A 599 20.18 14.30 -9.95
C ALA A 599 20.42 14.80 -11.39
N ARG A 600 21.30 14.12 -12.13
CA ARG A 600 21.61 14.49 -13.53
C ARG A 600 20.42 14.22 -14.45
N GLU A 601 19.65 13.19 -14.13
CA GLU A 601 18.54 12.68 -14.92
C GLU A 601 17.49 12.03 -14.00
N LEU A 602 16.27 11.86 -14.52
CA LEU A 602 15.21 11.14 -13.82
C LEU A 602 15.22 9.67 -14.24
N SER A 603 16.09 8.89 -13.61
CA SER A 603 16.26 7.44 -13.76
C SER A 603 16.45 6.79 -12.38
N LYS A 604 16.35 5.46 -12.27
CA LYS A 604 16.65 4.77 -10.99
C LYS A 604 18.09 5.08 -10.55
N GLU A 605 19.04 5.05 -11.49
CA GLU A 605 20.46 5.33 -11.31
C GLU A 605 20.70 6.77 -10.85
N GLY A 606 20.05 7.73 -11.50
CA GLY A 606 20.18 9.15 -11.16
C GLY A 606 19.67 9.47 -9.76
N ILE A 607 18.50 8.94 -9.39
CA ILE A 607 17.91 9.13 -8.06
C ILE A 607 18.76 8.43 -6.99
N TRP A 608 19.17 7.19 -7.22
CA TRP A 608 20.02 6.44 -6.30
C TRP A 608 21.37 7.11 -6.07
N GLU A 609 22.03 7.58 -7.14
CA GLU A 609 23.31 8.28 -7.03
C GLU A 609 23.19 9.60 -6.28
N ALA A 610 22.11 10.36 -6.48
CA ALA A 610 21.85 11.58 -5.72
C ALA A 610 21.59 11.33 -4.22
N LEU A 611 20.84 10.28 -3.88
CA LEU A 611 20.62 9.86 -2.50
C LEU A 611 21.94 9.41 -1.84
N ARG A 612 22.75 8.63 -2.54
CA ARG A 612 24.06 8.16 -2.05
C ARG A 612 25.06 9.30 -1.86
N ALA A 613 25.01 10.32 -2.72
CA ALA A 613 25.87 11.49 -2.63
C ALA A 613 25.30 12.59 -1.72
N HIS A 614 24.22 12.31 -0.98
CA HIS A 614 23.58 13.23 -0.04
C HIS A 614 23.13 14.55 -0.68
N ARG A 615 22.85 14.58 -1.99
CA ARG A 615 22.44 15.81 -2.70
C ARG A 615 20.94 16.05 -2.53
N THR A 616 20.51 16.16 -1.29
CA THR A 616 19.10 16.08 -0.90
C THR A 616 18.64 17.29 -0.08
N VAL A 617 17.34 17.55 -0.16
CA VAL A 617 16.59 18.53 0.62
C VAL A 617 15.43 17.80 1.26
N ALA A 618 15.43 17.70 2.59
CA ALA A 618 14.33 17.11 3.36
C ALA A 618 13.33 18.20 3.76
N THR A 619 12.04 17.89 3.71
CA THR A 619 10.98 18.85 4.01
C THR A 619 9.78 18.16 4.63
N THR A 620 9.07 18.87 5.51
CA THR A 620 7.78 18.46 6.09
C THR A 620 6.60 18.59 5.11
N GLY A 621 6.86 18.54 3.80
CA GLY A 621 5.85 18.42 2.73
C GLY A 621 5.88 19.53 1.68
N ALA A 622 6.39 20.73 2.01
CA ALA A 622 6.51 21.82 1.03
C ALA A 622 7.68 21.60 0.07
N ARG A 623 7.42 21.69 -1.23
CA ARG A 623 8.43 21.64 -2.29
C ARG A 623 9.17 22.97 -2.41
N VAL A 624 10.27 23.11 -1.66
CA VAL A 624 11.11 24.31 -1.63
C VAL A 624 12.39 24.08 -2.41
N ILE A 625 12.68 24.97 -3.36
CA ILE A 625 13.95 24.97 -4.07
C ILE A 625 14.99 25.58 -3.15
N VAL A 626 16.05 24.82 -2.85
CA VAL A 626 17.18 25.30 -2.04
C VAL A 626 18.47 25.01 -2.77
N GLU A 627 19.23 26.05 -3.08
CA GLU A 627 20.62 25.94 -3.47
C GLU A 627 21.49 26.38 -2.30
N PHE A 628 22.51 25.59 -1.96
CA PHE A 628 23.37 25.85 -0.82
C PHE A 628 24.80 25.41 -1.11
N TRP A 629 25.75 26.30 -0.87
CA TRP A 629 27.18 26.05 -1.05
C TRP A 629 28.00 26.52 0.14
N VAL A 630 29.05 25.76 0.42
CA VAL A 630 30.16 26.19 1.28
C VAL A 630 31.44 25.99 0.50
N GLY A 631 32.19 27.08 0.29
CA GLY A 631 33.29 27.10 -0.68
C GLY A 631 32.79 26.74 -2.08
N ASP A 632 33.39 25.71 -2.67
CA ASP A 632 33.00 25.13 -3.96
C ASP A 632 32.09 23.91 -3.83
N ALA A 633 31.89 23.39 -2.61
CA ALA A 633 31.01 22.25 -2.39
C ALA A 633 29.53 22.68 -2.41
N PHE A 634 28.73 21.91 -3.12
CA PHE A 634 27.27 21.96 -3.08
C PHE A 634 26.73 21.00 -2.01
N ILE A 635 25.42 21.05 -1.75
CA ILE A 635 24.68 20.18 -0.81
C ILE A 635 25.21 18.73 -0.84
N GLY A 636 25.50 18.17 0.34
CA GLY A 636 26.05 16.81 0.49
C GLY A 636 27.55 16.66 0.26
N GLY A 637 28.20 17.70 -0.29
CA GLY A 637 29.60 17.66 -0.69
C GLY A 637 30.60 17.96 0.42
N ARG A 638 31.88 18.00 0.02
CA ARG A 638 33.02 18.30 0.89
C ARG A 638 33.94 19.33 0.26
N THR A 639 34.48 20.24 1.07
CA THR A 639 35.49 21.21 0.65
C THR A 639 36.49 21.46 1.78
N GLU A 640 37.55 22.21 1.48
CA GLU A 640 38.58 22.63 2.44
C GLU A 640 39.02 24.07 2.19
N GLY A 641 39.51 24.74 3.23
CA GLY A 641 40.05 26.09 3.09
C GLY A 641 40.21 26.84 4.42
N LYS A 642 40.84 28.01 4.38
CA LYS A 642 41.08 28.82 5.59
C LYS A 642 39.82 29.51 6.12
N SER A 643 38.85 29.76 5.23
CA SER A 643 37.58 30.43 5.51
C SER A 643 36.49 29.83 4.60
N ALA A 644 35.27 29.75 5.11
CA ALA A 644 34.14 29.16 4.43
C ALA A 644 33.29 30.24 3.75
N ARG A 645 33.32 30.33 2.42
CA ARG A 645 32.39 31.19 1.65
C ARG A 645 31.03 30.49 1.56
N VAL A 646 30.05 30.98 2.30
CA VAL A 646 28.70 30.40 2.36
C VAL A 646 27.78 31.16 1.41
N ARG A 647 27.09 30.45 0.52
CA ARG A 647 26.13 31.01 -0.45
C ARG A 647 24.85 30.20 -0.44
N PHE A 648 23.71 30.87 -0.57
CA PHE A 648 22.43 30.18 -0.66
C PHE A 648 21.41 30.94 -1.49
N LYS A 649 20.43 30.17 -2.00
CA LYS A 649 19.24 30.66 -2.67
C LYS A 649 18.05 29.77 -2.29
N VAL A 650 16.97 30.37 -1.83
CA VAL A 650 15.74 29.69 -1.41
C VAL A 650 14.57 30.24 -2.21
N LEU A 651 13.77 29.37 -2.83
CA LEU A 651 12.50 29.72 -3.47
C LEU A 651 11.39 28.78 -2.98
N ALA A 652 10.34 29.35 -2.42
CA ALA A 652 9.19 28.63 -1.90
C ALA A 652 7.90 29.14 -2.56
N LEU A 653 6.85 28.30 -2.58
CA LEU A 653 5.51 28.73 -2.97
C LEU A 653 4.84 29.53 -1.86
N GLU A 654 5.10 29.15 -0.61
CA GLU A 654 4.61 29.84 0.57
C GLU A 654 5.62 30.89 1.04
N PRO A 655 5.17 32.00 1.67
CA PRO A 655 6.08 32.99 2.21
C PRO A 655 7.07 32.37 3.21
N LEU A 656 8.32 32.80 3.14
CA LEU A 656 9.33 32.47 4.13
C LEU A 656 8.96 33.11 5.47
N ALA A 657 9.33 32.45 6.57
CA ALA A 657 9.31 33.01 7.92
C ALA A 657 10.74 33.29 8.39
N TRP A 658 11.64 32.34 8.14
CA TRP A 658 13.00 32.35 8.67
C TRP A 658 13.91 31.47 7.81
N VAL A 659 15.16 31.91 7.63
CA VAL A 659 16.24 31.10 7.03
C VAL A 659 17.44 31.20 7.95
N GLY A 660 18.07 30.08 8.25
CA GLY A 660 19.30 30.03 9.03
C GLY A 660 20.31 29.02 8.51
N ILE A 661 21.59 29.36 8.68
CA ILE A 661 22.72 28.48 8.41
C ILE A 661 23.22 27.93 9.73
N VAL A 662 23.22 26.60 9.82
CA VAL A 662 23.70 25.88 10.99
C VAL A 662 25.10 25.36 10.72
N ARG A 663 26.03 25.56 11.66
CA ARG A 663 27.36 24.97 11.67
C ARG A 663 27.58 24.24 12.99
N ASN A 664 27.96 22.96 12.94
CA ASN A 664 28.23 22.14 14.13
C ASN A 664 27.09 22.21 15.18
N GLY A 665 25.85 22.12 14.71
CA GLY A 665 24.65 22.17 15.54
C GLY A 665 24.19 23.58 15.95
N GLU A 666 25.00 24.62 15.74
CA GLU A 666 24.69 26.01 16.13
C GLU A 666 24.29 26.88 14.93
N VAL A 667 23.24 27.69 15.09
CA VAL A 667 22.86 28.70 14.08
C VAL A 667 23.90 29.83 14.10
N ILE A 668 24.70 29.95 13.03
CA ILE A 668 25.76 30.97 12.91
C ILE A 668 25.32 32.21 12.13
N TRP A 669 24.25 32.08 11.37
CA TRP A 669 23.65 33.15 10.59
C TRP A 669 22.16 32.89 10.45
N GLU A 670 21.34 33.91 10.59
CA GLU A 670 19.89 33.82 10.40
C GLU A 670 19.28 35.13 9.94
N VAL A 671 18.13 35.04 9.29
CA VAL A 671 17.31 36.20 8.92
C VAL A 671 15.83 35.85 8.93
N GLY A 672 15.02 36.78 9.42
CA GLY A 672 13.57 36.75 9.20
C GLY A 672 13.25 37.20 7.78
N ALA A 673 12.35 36.48 7.11
CA ALA A 673 11.94 36.81 5.73
C ALA A 673 10.41 36.90 5.63
N GLU A 674 9.92 37.64 4.64
CA GLU A 674 8.48 37.81 4.36
C GLU A 674 8.12 37.51 2.90
N GLY A 675 9.12 37.44 2.01
CA GLY A 675 8.94 37.08 0.61
C GLY A 675 8.93 35.57 0.36
N ARG A 676 8.86 35.18 -0.91
CA ARG A 676 8.93 33.78 -1.39
C ARG A 676 10.31 33.38 -1.89
N GLU A 677 11.22 34.34 -1.98
CA GLU A 677 12.58 34.15 -2.45
C GLU A 677 13.55 34.88 -1.51
N LEU A 678 14.69 34.26 -1.25
CA LEU A 678 15.80 34.86 -0.52
C LEU A 678 17.11 34.29 -1.05
N GLU A 679 18.06 35.15 -1.32
CA GLU A 679 19.44 34.79 -1.61
C GLU A 679 20.39 35.53 -0.68
N GLY A 680 21.53 34.92 -0.40
CA GLY A 680 22.51 35.49 0.51
C GLY A 680 23.89 34.87 0.37
N GLU A 681 24.89 35.64 0.80
CA GLU A 681 26.29 35.25 0.80
C GLU A 681 27.01 35.88 1.99
N PHE A 682 27.86 35.10 2.67
CA PHE A 682 28.79 35.60 3.67
C PHE A 682 30.03 34.70 3.77
N VAL A 683 31.01 35.12 4.56
CA VAL A 683 32.22 34.34 4.85
C VAL A 683 32.28 34.01 6.33
N ASP A 684 32.40 32.73 6.66
CA ASP A 684 32.64 32.24 8.02
C ASP A 684 34.11 31.84 8.21
N SER A 685 34.57 31.88 9.46
CA SER A 685 35.89 31.39 9.87
C SER A 685 35.72 30.23 10.84
N PRO A 686 35.48 29.00 10.36
CA PRO A 686 35.23 27.85 11.21
C PRO A 686 36.43 27.55 12.14
N PRO A 687 36.21 26.85 13.26
CA PRO A 687 37.33 26.36 14.08
C PRO A 687 38.24 25.42 13.27
N PRO A 688 39.52 25.26 13.67
CA PRO A 688 40.41 24.26 13.08
C PRO A 688 39.79 22.84 13.13
N GLY A 689 40.04 22.04 12.10
CA GLY A 689 39.49 20.69 11.98
C GLY A 689 38.27 20.63 11.06
N GLN A 690 37.40 19.65 11.30
CA GLN A 690 36.22 19.40 10.47
C GLN A 690 34.99 20.12 11.05
N SER A 691 34.21 20.75 10.18
CA SER A 691 32.90 21.32 10.49
C SER A 691 31.88 20.87 9.45
N TYR A 692 30.61 20.80 9.83
CA TYR A 692 29.51 20.60 8.90
C TYR A 692 28.60 21.82 8.87
N TYR A 693 28.00 22.08 7.72
CA TYR A 693 27.03 23.15 7.52
C TYR A 693 25.77 22.61 6.89
N TYR A 694 24.60 23.07 7.31
CA TYR A 694 23.36 22.87 6.58
C TYR A 694 22.47 24.10 6.68
N LEU A 695 21.58 24.25 5.70
CA LEU A 695 20.60 25.32 5.66
C LEU A 695 19.26 24.82 6.20
N SER A 696 18.65 25.59 7.09
CA SER A 696 17.34 25.36 7.67
C SER A 696 16.38 26.49 7.29
N VAL A 697 15.18 26.15 6.82
CA VAL A 697 14.13 27.10 6.43
C VAL A 697 12.86 26.83 7.22
N LYS A 698 12.18 27.91 7.59
CA LYS A 698 10.79 27.88 8.05
C LYS A 698 9.91 28.72 7.13
N LEU A 699 8.77 28.19 6.73
CA LEU A 699 7.72 28.85 5.96
C LEU A 699 6.62 29.37 6.89
N ARG A 700 5.89 30.40 6.46
CA ARG A 700 4.69 30.91 7.14
C ARG A 700 3.48 30.08 6.76
N VAL A 701 3.50 28.81 7.13
CA VAL A 701 2.35 27.91 7.03
C VAL A 701 1.90 27.52 8.44
N PRO A 702 0.58 27.32 8.67
CA PRO A 702 0.12 26.77 9.93
C PRO A 702 0.70 25.37 10.14
N VAL A 703 1.65 25.26 11.08
CA VAL A 703 2.18 23.96 11.50
C VAL A 703 1.30 23.46 12.63
N ARG A 704 0.68 22.31 12.43
CA ARG A 704 -0.09 21.62 13.46
C ARG A 704 0.44 20.21 13.60
N ASP A 705 0.71 19.83 14.84
CA ASP A 705 1.07 18.46 15.17
C ASP A 705 -0.21 17.68 15.31
N PHE A 706 -0.39 16.74 14.39
CA PHE A 706 -1.38 15.71 14.55
C PHE A 706 -0.71 14.53 15.22
N PRO A 707 -1.41 13.87 16.15
CA PRO A 707 -0.85 12.73 16.83
C PRO A 707 -0.86 11.51 15.87
N SER A 708 0.17 10.67 15.97
CA SER A 708 0.38 9.49 15.12
C SER A 708 0.60 9.83 13.64
N ASN A 709 0.41 8.85 12.74
CA ASN A 709 0.61 8.93 11.28
C ASN A 709 -0.38 9.82 10.53
N VAL A 710 -0.45 11.09 10.92
CA VAL A 710 -1.22 12.15 10.28
C VAL A 710 -0.32 13.37 10.27
N ALA A 711 -0.21 14.01 9.11
CA ALA A 711 0.51 15.27 9.01
C ALA A 711 -0.14 16.18 7.97
N THR A 712 0.11 17.48 8.12
CA THR A 712 -0.28 18.47 7.11
C THR A 712 0.45 18.19 5.80
N ALA A 713 -0.25 18.25 4.67
CA ALA A 713 0.36 18.03 3.36
C ALA A 713 1.45 19.08 3.02
N LEU A 714 1.26 20.32 3.51
CA LEU A 714 2.15 21.46 3.29
C LEU A 714 2.80 21.91 4.60
N GLY A 715 3.68 21.10 5.18
CA GLY A 715 4.47 21.51 6.33
C GLY A 715 5.52 22.57 5.98
N GLY A 716 6.02 23.27 7.00
CA GLY A 716 6.77 24.51 6.86
C GLY A 716 8.27 24.42 7.07
N GLU A 717 8.83 23.25 7.34
CA GLU A 717 10.24 23.08 7.72
C GLU A 717 11.02 22.34 6.65
N VAL A 718 12.22 22.84 6.35
CA VAL A 718 13.10 22.31 5.29
C VAL A 718 14.54 22.35 5.74
N TRP A 719 15.27 21.23 5.61
CA TRP A 719 16.72 21.16 5.79
C TRP A 719 17.42 20.67 4.52
N THR A 720 18.57 21.24 4.18
CA THR A 720 19.49 20.63 3.20
C THR A 720 20.33 19.56 3.89
N SER A 721 20.78 18.55 3.14
CA SER A 721 21.88 17.70 3.62
C SER A 721 23.13 18.50 3.98
N PRO A 722 23.95 18.01 4.93
CA PRO A 722 25.15 18.70 5.37
C PRO A 722 26.22 18.82 4.26
N ILE A 723 26.98 19.91 4.31
CA ILE A 723 28.23 20.12 3.56
C ILE A 723 29.38 20.10 4.55
N TRP A 724 30.40 19.29 4.28
CA TRP A 724 31.59 19.18 5.11
C TRP A 724 32.69 20.16 4.71
N PHE A 725 33.29 20.82 5.69
CA PHE A 725 34.36 21.78 5.52
C PHE A 725 35.55 21.41 6.41
N VAL A 726 36.76 21.39 5.87
CA VAL A 726 38.00 21.20 6.64
C VAL A 726 38.84 22.47 6.61
N ARG A 727 39.23 22.95 7.79
CA ARG A 727 40.10 24.13 7.93
C ARG A 727 41.57 23.78 8.09
#